data_AF-A0A0K6HSU1-F1
#
_entry.id   AF-A0A0K6HSU1-F1
#
_cell.length_a   1.000
_cell.length_b   1.000
_cell.length_c   1.000
_cell.angle_alpha   90.00
_cell.angle_beta   90.00
_cell.angle_gamma   90.00
#
_symmetry.space_group_name_H-M   'P 1'
#
loop_
_entity.id
_entity.type
_entity.pdbx_description
1 polymer ?
#
loop_
_entity_poly.entity_id
_entity_poly.type
_entity_poly.pdbx_seq_one_letter_code
_entity_poly.pdbx_strand_id
1 'polypeptide(L)'
;MAGSTFKTNPIDLIELLEDCHRGKLQLPDFQRSWVWDEDRIKSLIASISRAFPVGALMTLDTGGEVNFKPRPVEGAPTEAKNVAPQSLLLDGQQRMTSLYQVTLRGKVVETVTPKNKKVKRWFYIDIRKALDPTVDREEAIVGVPEDRIIRTDFGREVVLDLSTPDGEYVALMYPLTQVFDWDRWQDGFDQQWLGDEHEAMRETFRAFKRQVLENFKSYRVPVISLDRSTSKEAVCVVFEKVNTGGKALDAFELVTAMYAAEGHELRKDWYGDDEHKGRHRRFADTLRPADSEAGIIAGVSNTDFLQAISLFYTRERRREAERAGKTGKELPAVIGNRQALLNLPLAAYKQYEKPVEHGFVQAAKFLHMLHIYRIFDLPYRSQIVPLAAIIADIGEAWEHEANRAKLVRWYWNGVFGELYGSAVESRIARDFMEVPRWLQGGPEPSTVSEVIFRADRLKTMRMRLSAAYKGVNALLMKEGAQDFRSGQKFDHTVFFGENVDIHHIFPQDWCKKQDIKPAVYDSIINKTPLSYRTNRIIGGVAPSEYLAKLEKGDKQTPAIDQTRLDGYLRSHLIDPAILRSDDFEAFMADRQKRLLGLIEQATGKAAYTGEVPEEGEDVGADEDAVEAEKIIAS
;
A
#
# COMPACT_ATOMS: atom_id res chain seq x y z
N MET A 1 44.32 -21.41 6.38
CA MET A 1 43.73 -20.27 7.12
C MET A 1 42.71 -19.63 6.20
N ALA A 2 41.45 -19.53 6.62
CA ALA A 2 40.45 -18.82 5.83
C ALA A 2 40.83 -17.33 5.79
N GLY A 3 41.31 -16.85 4.64
CA GLY A 3 41.52 -15.42 4.42
C GLY A 3 40.18 -14.69 4.47
N SER A 4 40.20 -13.39 4.79
CA SER A 4 38.99 -12.57 4.71
C SER A 4 38.40 -12.65 3.30
N THR A 5 37.15 -13.09 3.17
CA THR A 5 36.41 -13.19 1.90
C THR A 5 35.87 -11.84 1.41
N PHE A 6 36.26 -10.74 2.07
CA PHE A 6 35.86 -9.39 1.71
C PHE A 6 37.02 -8.39 1.83
N LYS A 7 36.94 -7.31 1.05
CA LYS A 7 37.86 -6.17 1.04
C LYS A 7 37.09 -4.89 1.36
N THR A 8 37.72 -3.94 2.05
CA THR A 8 37.13 -2.61 2.29
C THR A 8 38.06 -1.56 1.72
N ASN A 9 37.63 -0.87 0.66
CA ASN A 9 38.42 0.16 -0.02
C ASN A 9 37.57 1.42 -0.22
N PRO A 10 38.11 2.62 0.06
CA PRO A 10 37.49 3.85 -0.39
C PRO A 10 37.62 3.99 -1.91
N ILE A 11 36.52 4.26 -2.61
CA ILE A 11 36.48 4.49 -4.06
C ILE A 11 35.93 5.90 -4.32
N ASP A 12 36.45 6.59 -5.32
CA ASP A 12 35.99 7.93 -5.69
C ASP A 12 34.53 7.87 -6.18
N LEU A 13 33.68 8.79 -5.74
CA LEU A 13 32.25 8.80 -6.07
C LEU A 13 32.02 8.88 -7.58
N ILE A 14 32.80 9.71 -8.29
CA ILE A 14 32.69 9.87 -9.73
C ILE A 14 32.97 8.55 -10.47
N GLU A 15 33.98 7.78 -10.03
CA GLU A 15 34.33 6.49 -10.62
C GLU A 15 33.16 5.50 -10.49
N LEU A 16 32.55 5.41 -9.31
CA LEU A 16 31.38 4.55 -9.07
C LEU A 16 30.19 4.93 -9.96
N LEU A 17 29.92 6.23 -10.13
CA LEU A 17 28.80 6.72 -10.94
C LEU A 17 29.05 6.48 -12.43
N GLU A 18 30.29 6.63 -12.90
CA GLU A 18 30.68 6.27 -14.26
C GLU A 18 30.61 4.76 -14.50
N ASP A 19 30.95 3.93 -13.51
CA ASP A 19 30.80 2.48 -13.60
C ASP A 19 29.34 2.06 -13.68
N CYS A 20 28.44 2.76 -12.97
CA CYS A 20 26.99 2.62 -13.19
C CYS A 20 26.60 3.01 -14.62
N HIS A 21 27.12 4.13 -15.13
CA HIS A 21 26.84 4.61 -16.49
C HIS A 21 27.28 3.60 -17.56
N ARG A 22 28.47 3.02 -17.41
CA ARG A 22 29.07 2.06 -18.36
C ARG A 22 28.54 0.64 -18.19
N GLY A 23 27.73 0.36 -17.17
CA GLY A 23 27.25 -0.99 -16.86
C GLY A 23 28.30 -1.91 -16.23
N LYS A 24 29.41 -1.39 -15.70
CA LYS A 24 30.40 -2.18 -14.95
C LYS A 24 29.94 -2.49 -13.53
N LEU A 25 29.25 -1.55 -12.89
CA LEU A 25 28.56 -1.71 -11.62
C LEU A 25 27.05 -1.79 -11.88
N GLN A 26 26.46 -2.96 -11.69
CA GLN A 26 25.03 -3.20 -11.92
C GLN A 26 24.32 -3.63 -10.65
N LEU A 27 22.99 -3.66 -10.68
CA LEU A 27 22.15 -4.15 -9.60
C LEU A 27 21.82 -5.62 -9.86
N PRO A 28 21.70 -6.46 -8.83
CA PRO A 28 20.98 -7.72 -8.98
C PRO A 28 19.50 -7.46 -9.33
N ASP A 29 18.93 -8.24 -10.24
CA ASP A 29 17.55 -8.10 -10.71
C ASP A 29 16.48 -8.31 -9.61
N PHE A 30 16.85 -9.02 -8.53
CA PHE A 30 16.00 -9.24 -7.36
C PHE A 30 15.83 -8.01 -6.47
N GLN A 31 16.71 -7.00 -6.59
CA GLN A 31 16.52 -5.73 -5.88
C GLN A 31 15.34 -4.95 -6.46
N ARG A 32 14.58 -4.26 -5.59
CA ARG A 32 13.43 -3.43 -6.02
C ARG A 32 13.81 -2.34 -7.01
N SER A 33 12.81 -1.73 -7.62
CA SER A 33 13.00 -0.47 -8.36
C SER A 33 13.45 0.66 -7.42
N TRP A 34 13.93 1.75 -7.99
CA TRP A 34 14.25 2.94 -7.22
C TRP A 34 12.95 3.61 -6.72
N VAL A 35 12.92 4.00 -5.44
CA VAL A 35 11.69 4.41 -4.71
C VAL A 35 11.96 5.55 -3.72
N TRP A 36 13.07 6.27 -3.84
CA TRP A 36 13.34 7.41 -2.98
C TRP A 36 12.51 8.62 -3.40
N ASP A 37 11.95 9.28 -2.39
CA ASP A 37 11.27 10.56 -2.53
C ASP A 37 12.25 11.73 -2.69
N GLU A 38 11.74 12.88 -3.14
CA GLU A 38 12.55 14.08 -3.43
C GLU A 38 13.32 14.61 -2.21
N ASP A 39 12.82 14.41 -0.99
CA ASP A 39 13.48 14.93 0.22
C ASP A 39 14.69 14.08 0.59
N ARG A 40 14.59 12.75 0.55
CA ARG A 40 15.76 11.87 0.74
C ARG A 40 16.87 12.15 -0.28
N ILE A 41 16.50 12.51 -1.51
CA ILE A 41 17.46 12.90 -2.55
C ILE A 41 18.16 14.21 -2.14
N LYS A 42 17.41 15.22 -1.68
CA LYS A 42 17.97 16.49 -1.19
C LYS A 42 18.91 16.27 0.00
N SER A 43 18.50 15.49 1.02
CA SER A 43 19.34 15.23 2.20
C SER A 43 20.64 14.51 1.81
N LEU A 44 20.59 13.60 0.85
CA LEU A 44 21.79 12.91 0.33
C LEU A 44 22.74 13.90 -0.37
N ILE A 45 22.22 14.75 -1.26
CA ILE A 45 23.02 15.77 -1.95
C ILE A 45 23.64 16.74 -0.93
N ALA A 46 22.86 17.19 0.05
CA ALA A 46 23.31 18.08 1.11
C ALA A 46 24.46 17.46 1.90
N SER A 47 24.37 16.17 2.25
CA SER A 47 25.42 15.44 2.96
C SER A 47 26.72 15.36 2.16
N ILE A 48 26.65 14.97 0.88
CA ILE A 48 27.83 14.92 -0.01
C ILE A 48 28.44 16.32 -0.17
N SER A 49 27.61 17.35 -0.32
CA SER A 49 28.07 18.74 -0.48
C SER A 49 28.82 19.28 0.74
N ARG A 50 28.67 18.65 1.92
CA ARG A 50 29.39 18.94 3.16
C ARG A 50 30.54 17.96 3.44
N ALA A 51 30.80 17.01 2.53
CA ALA A 51 31.71 15.88 2.73
C ALA A 51 31.35 15.00 3.95
N PHE A 52 30.07 14.94 4.33
CA PHE A 52 29.59 14.10 5.43
C PHE A 52 29.40 12.65 4.97
N PRO A 53 29.71 11.65 5.83
CA PRO A 53 29.63 10.25 5.47
C PRO A 53 28.20 9.81 5.20
N VAL A 54 27.92 9.35 3.98
CA VAL A 54 26.61 8.84 3.56
C VAL A 54 26.44 7.32 3.74
N GLY A 55 27.33 6.69 4.51
CA GLY A 55 27.39 5.23 4.74
C GLY A 55 28.25 4.48 3.72
N ALA A 56 28.53 3.21 3.99
CA ALA A 56 29.28 2.33 3.09
C ALA A 56 28.39 1.77 1.97
N LEU A 57 28.99 1.32 0.87
CA LEU A 57 28.36 0.49 -0.15
C LEU A 57 28.85 -0.95 -0.01
N MET A 58 28.05 -1.89 -0.49
CA MET A 58 28.45 -3.30 -0.55
C MET A 58 28.33 -3.82 -1.96
N THR A 59 29.37 -4.48 -2.46
CA THR A 59 29.41 -5.06 -3.81
C THR A 59 29.76 -6.55 -3.77
N LEU A 60 29.39 -7.27 -4.81
CA LEU A 60 29.82 -8.65 -5.07
C LEU A 60 30.55 -8.71 -6.40
N ASP A 61 31.78 -9.20 -6.41
CA ASP A 61 32.54 -9.41 -7.64
C ASP A 61 31.91 -10.55 -8.46
N THR A 62 31.73 -10.33 -9.77
CA THR A 62 31.11 -11.31 -10.66
C THR A 62 32.11 -12.36 -11.17
N GLY A 63 31.60 -13.43 -11.79
CA GLY A 63 32.42 -14.52 -12.33
C GLY A 63 32.76 -15.61 -11.32
N GLY A 64 31.96 -15.75 -10.26
CA GLY A 64 32.03 -16.83 -9.27
C GLY A 64 30.88 -17.82 -9.37
N GLU A 65 30.69 -18.64 -8.33
CA GLU A 65 29.56 -19.61 -8.27
C GLU A 65 28.19 -18.91 -8.12
N VAL A 66 28.18 -17.70 -7.59
CA VAL A 66 26.98 -16.86 -7.44
C VAL A 66 26.67 -16.19 -8.78
N ASN A 67 25.59 -16.59 -9.43
CA ASN A 67 25.14 -16.01 -10.70
C ASN A 67 23.78 -15.32 -10.54
N PHE A 68 23.78 -14.10 -10.04
CA PHE A 68 22.59 -13.26 -10.04
C PHE A 68 22.44 -12.56 -11.38
N LYS A 69 21.21 -12.49 -11.89
CA LYS A 69 20.94 -11.82 -13.16
C LYS A 69 21.15 -10.30 -12.98
N PRO A 70 22.00 -9.68 -13.81
CA PRO A 70 22.31 -8.27 -13.66
C PRO A 70 21.25 -7.38 -14.29
N ARG A 71 21.05 -6.20 -13.71
CA ARG A 71 20.19 -5.13 -14.21
C ARG A 71 20.91 -3.79 -14.04
N PRO A 72 21.03 -2.96 -15.09
CA PRO A 72 21.63 -1.63 -14.93
C PRO A 72 20.86 -0.75 -13.93
N VAL A 73 21.58 0.21 -13.35
CA VAL A 73 20.97 1.26 -12.53
C VAL A 73 19.92 2.01 -13.35
N GLU A 74 18.84 2.41 -12.69
CA GLU A 74 17.73 3.08 -13.36
C GLU A 74 18.20 4.37 -14.03
N GLY A 75 17.85 4.54 -15.30
CA GLY A 75 18.28 5.68 -16.12
C GLY A 75 19.60 5.50 -16.86
N ALA A 76 20.34 4.40 -16.64
CA ALA A 76 21.56 4.08 -17.40
C ALA A 76 21.27 3.89 -18.90
N PRO A 77 22.26 4.13 -19.79
CA PRO A 77 22.11 3.93 -21.23
C PRO A 77 21.72 2.49 -21.56
N THR A 78 21.01 2.29 -22.68
CA THR A 78 20.55 0.95 -23.09
C THR A 78 21.73 0.00 -23.33
N GLU A 79 22.85 0.54 -23.79
CA GLU A 79 24.11 -0.15 -24.03
C GLU A 79 24.66 -0.81 -22.77
N ALA A 80 24.41 -0.23 -21.59
CA ALA A 80 24.84 -0.79 -20.31
C ALA A 80 24.24 -2.18 -20.04
N LYS A 81 23.08 -2.51 -20.62
CA LYS A 81 22.47 -3.85 -20.52
C LYS A 81 23.31 -4.94 -21.20
N ASN A 82 24.11 -4.57 -22.20
CA ASN A 82 24.92 -5.50 -22.98
C ASN A 82 26.33 -5.69 -22.38
N VAL A 83 26.66 -4.97 -21.31
CA VAL A 83 27.94 -5.05 -20.64
C VAL A 83 27.86 -6.09 -19.53
N ALA A 84 28.80 -7.04 -19.51
CA ALA A 84 28.95 -7.95 -18.37
C ALA A 84 29.50 -7.14 -17.18
N PRO A 85 28.76 -7.06 -16.05
CA PRO A 85 29.22 -6.28 -14.90
C PRO A 85 30.45 -6.92 -14.27
N GLN A 86 31.34 -6.09 -13.74
CA GLN A 86 32.48 -6.51 -12.93
C GLN A 86 32.05 -6.76 -11.48
N SER A 87 31.06 -6.01 -11.01
CA SER A 87 30.49 -6.14 -9.68
C SER A 87 29.00 -5.83 -9.64
N LEU A 88 28.31 -6.42 -8.67
CA LEU A 88 26.91 -6.21 -8.37
C LEU A 88 26.74 -5.43 -7.07
N LEU A 89 25.97 -4.35 -7.08
CA LEU A 89 25.68 -3.52 -5.92
C LEU A 89 24.63 -4.18 -5.02
N LEU A 90 25.09 -4.72 -3.90
CA LEU A 90 24.26 -5.39 -2.91
C LEU A 90 23.63 -4.43 -1.90
N ASP A 91 24.30 -3.35 -1.52
CA ASP A 91 23.72 -2.30 -0.67
C ASP A 91 24.05 -0.90 -1.20
N GLY A 92 23.15 0.04 -0.93
CA GLY A 92 23.30 1.43 -1.35
C GLY A 92 22.72 1.73 -2.72
N GLN A 93 21.94 0.81 -3.29
CA GLN A 93 21.22 1.00 -4.55
C GLN A 93 20.51 2.35 -4.64
N GLN A 94 19.73 2.70 -3.61
CA GLN A 94 18.90 3.90 -3.66
C GLN A 94 19.76 5.18 -3.64
N ARG A 95 20.88 5.17 -2.90
CA ARG A 95 21.85 6.27 -2.86
C ARG A 95 22.54 6.44 -4.21
N MET A 96 23.11 5.35 -4.74
CA MET A 96 23.83 5.37 -6.01
C MET A 96 22.95 5.71 -7.20
N THR A 97 21.72 5.18 -7.24
CA THR A 97 20.75 5.51 -8.28
C THR A 97 20.37 6.99 -8.23
N SER A 98 20.12 7.54 -7.03
CA SER A 98 19.76 8.96 -6.88
C SER A 98 20.89 9.89 -7.31
N LEU A 99 22.13 9.61 -6.89
CA LEU A 99 23.29 10.40 -7.32
C LEU A 99 23.51 10.30 -8.83
N TYR A 100 23.42 9.11 -9.40
CA TYR A 100 23.54 8.92 -10.86
C TYR A 100 22.49 9.73 -11.63
N GLN A 101 21.23 9.68 -11.18
CA GLN A 101 20.10 10.39 -11.75
C GLN A 101 20.28 11.91 -11.74
N VAL A 102 20.74 12.48 -10.62
CA VAL A 102 20.85 13.95 -10.45
C VAL A 102 22.13 14.55 -11.02
N THR A 103 23.22 13.78 -11.16
CA THR A 103 24.53 14.33 -11.56
C THR A 103 24.98 13.95 -12.97
N LEU A 104 24.90 12.68 -13.39
CA LEU A 104 25.51 12.22 -14.66
C LEU A 104 24.49 11.91 -15.76
N ARG A 105 23.24 11.58 -15.40
CA ARG A 105 22.23 11.17 -16.38
C ARG A 105 21.87 12.28 -17.38
N GLY A 106 21.93 13.54 -16.97
CA GLY A 106 21.61 14.71 -17.81
C GLY A 106 20.15 14.78 -18.26
N LYS A 107 19.22 14.14 -17.53
CA LYS A 107 17.78 14.12 -17.82
C LYS A 107 16.99 14.50 -16.57
N VAL A 108 15.76 14.97 -16.76
CA VAL A 108 14.84 15.23 -15.64
C VAL A 108 14.61 13.95 -14.83
N VAL A 109 14.59 14.11 -13.51
CA VAL A 109 14.47 13.01 -12.56
C VAL A 109 13.00 12.78 -12.25
N GLU A 110 12.50 11.57 -12.52
CA GLU A 110 11.13 11.18 -12.20
C GLU A 110 11.09 10.56 -10.80
N THR A 111 10.57 11.27 -9.80
CA THR A 111 10.54 10.81 -8.40
C THR A 111 9.15 11.02 -7.80
N VAL A 112 9.01 10.86 -6.49
CA VAL A 112 7.79 11.15 -5.75
C VAL A 112 8.05 12.19 -4.65
N THR A 113 7.04 12.97 -4.31
CA THR A 113 7.05 13.78 -3.07
C THR A 113 7.00 12.85 -1.85
N PRO A 114 7.27 13.33 -0.62
CA PRO A 114 7.02 12.56 0.61
C PRO A 114 5.58 12.04 0.75
N LYS A 115 4.62 12.74 0.13
CA LYS A 115 3.20 12.34 0.03
C LYS A 115 2.90 11.36 -1.12
N ASN A 116 3.93 10.71 -1.66
CA ASN A 116 3.85 9.72 -2.74
C ASN A 116 3.24 10.20 -4.07
N LYS A 117 3.16 11.52 -4.31
CA LYS A 117 2.78 12.10 -5.60
C LYS A 117 3.93 12.06 -6.59
N LYS A 118 3.71 11.52 -7.80
CA LYS A 118 4.71 11.49 -8.87
C LYS A 118 5.04 12.90 -9.36
N VAL A 119 6.32 13.20 -9.47
CA VAL A 119 6.85 14.50 -9.89
C VAL A 119 8.08 14.34 -10.78
N LYS A 120 8.33 15.34 -11.61
CA LYS A 120 9.55 15.44 -12.42
C LYS A 120 10.35 16.64 -11.96
N ARG A 121 11.61 16.40 -11.57
CA ARG A 121 12.48 17.41 -10.95
C ARG A 121 13.83 17.52 -11.62
N TRP A 122 14.29 18.76 -11.80
CA TRP A 122 15.70 19.11 -11.83
C TRP A 122 16.14 19.46 -10.41
N PHE A 123 17.38 19.14 -10.05
CA PHE A 123 17.94 19.51 -8.76
C PHE A 123 19.00 20.60 -8.93
N TYR A 124 18.91 21.63 -8.11
CA TYR A 124 19.82 22.78 -8.10
C TYR A 124 20.39 23.00 -6.70
N ILE A 125 21.55 23.66 -6.63
CA ILE A 125 22.11 24.21 -5.39
C ILE A 125 21.96 25.74 -5.45
N ASP A 126 21.25 26.31 -4.49
CA ASP A 126 21.26 27.75 -4.23
C ASP A 126 22.63 28.11 -3.66
N ILE A 127 23.44 28.83 -4.43
CA ILE A 127 24.83 29.15 -4.09
C ILE A 127 24.89 30.02 -2.83
N ARG A 128 23.96 30.97 -2.66
CA ARG A 128 23.95 31.88 -1.51
C ARG A 128 23.66 31.10 -0.23
N LYS A 129 22.59 30.32 -0.24
CA LYS A 129 22.22 29.48 0.91
C LYS A 129 23.29 28.42 1.22
N ALA A 130 23.93 27.85 0.21
CA ALA A 130 24.96 26.84 0.44
C ALA A 130 26.22 27.38 1.13
N LEU A 131 26.51 28.68 0.93
CA LEU A 131 27.62 29.40 1.55
C LEU A 131 27.27 30.06 2.90
N ASP A 132 25.98 30.16 3.22
CA ASP A 132 25.51 30.76 4.47
C ASP A 132 25.61 29.74 5.63
N PRO A 133 26.45 29.97 6.66
CA PRO A 133 26.60 29.04 7.78
C PRO A 133 25.37 29.01 8.70
N THR A 134 24.43 29.95 8.56
CA THR A 134 23.20 30.02 9.36
C THR A 134 22.03 29.25 8.76
N VAL A 135 22.16 28.83 7.50
CA VAL A 135 21.13 28.08 6.77
C VAL A 135 21.49 26.59 6.76
N ASP A 136 20.50 25.73 7.00
CA ASP A 136 20.72 24.31 6.78
C ASP A 136 20.95 24.06 5.27
N ARG A 137 22.13 23.54 4.90
CA ARG A 137 22.47 23.10 3.54
C ARG A 137 21.36 22.31 2.83
N GLU A 138 20.53 21.56 3.54
CA GLU A 138 19.40 20.88 2.91
C GLU A 138 18.41 21.89 2.25
N GLU A 139 18.20 23.05 2.86
CA GLU A 139 17.41 24.15 2.29
C GLU A 139 18.06 24.82 1.07
N ALA A 140 19.37 24.61 0.87
CA ALA A 140 20.07 25.04 -0.33
C ALA A 140 19.86 24.09 -1.51
N ILE A 141 19.35 22.87 -1.29
CA ILE A 141 19.09 21.90 -2.36
C ILE A 141 17.64 22.01 -2.81
N VAL A 142 17.43 22.52 -4.02
CA VAL A 142 16.10 22.89 -4.52
C VAL A 142 15.68 21.95 -5.66
N GLY A 143 14.47 21.38 -5.54
CA GLY A 143 13.81 20.63 -6.60
C GLY A 143 12.96 21.56 -7.48
N VAL A 144 13.32 21.67 -8.75
CA VAL A 144 12.70 22.57 -9.73
C VAL A 144 11.88 21.76 -10.75
N PRO A 145 10.69 22.23 -11.20
CA PRO A 145 9.88 21.51 -12.19
C PRO A 145 10.59 21.21 -13.53
N GLU A 146 10.02 20.34 -14.36
CA GLU A 146 10.58 19.89 -15.65
C GLU A 146 10.94 21.04 -16.60
N ASP A 147 10.12 22.10 -16.62
CA ASP A 147 10.33 23.31 -17.44
C ASP A 147 11.31 24.32 -16.82
N ARG A 148 11.87 24.00 -15.65
CA ARG A 148 12.83 24.82 -14.88
C ARG A 148 12.25 26.14 -14.35
N ILE A 149 10.93 26.28 -14.25
CA ILE A 149 10.28 27.51 -13.79
C ILE A 149 9.48 27.24 -12.51
N ILE A 150 9.84 27.92 -11.42
CA ILE A 150 9.10 27.88 -10.15
C ILE A 150 8.00 28.94 -10.19
N ARG A 151 6.77 28.51 -9.89
CA ARG A 151 5.59 29.37 -9.89
C ARG A 151 4.82 29.31 -8.57
N THR A 152 4.22 30.43 -8.17
CA THR A 152 3.28 30.58 -7.05
C THR A 152 1.87 30.87 -7.58
N ASP A 153 0.91 31.07 -6.67
CA ASP A 153 -0.50 31.38 -6.97
C ASP A 153 -1.12 30.44 -8.01
N PHE A 154 -1.12 29.14 -7.71
CA PHE A 154 -1.65 28.08 -8.60
C PHE A 154 -1.04 28.10 -10.02
N GLY A 155 0.22 28.49 -10.13
CA GLY A 155 0.96 28.49 -11.39
C GLY A 155 0.84 29.79 -12.20
N ARG A 156 0.28 30.87 -11.63
CA ARG A 156 0.08 32.15 -12.32
C ARG A 156 1.26 33.09 -12.23
N GLU A 157 1.97 33.08 -11.10
CA GLU A 157 3.08 33.99 -10.84
C GLU A 157 4.42 33.26 -10.97
N VAL A 158 5.32 33.77 -11.81
CA VAL A 158 6.68 33.23 -11.94
C VAL A 158 7.55 33.82 -10.84
N VAL A 159 8.08 32.96 -9.97
CA VAL A 159 8.98 33.35 -8.87
C VAL A 159 10.43 33.21 -9.29
N LEU A 160 10.76 32.19 -10.07
CA LEU A 160 12.12 31.91 -10.50
C LEU A 160 12.12 31.19 -11.85
N ASP A 161 12.86 31.70 -12.81
CA ASP A 161 13.02 31.12 -14.15
C ASP A 161 14.47 30.69 -14.37
N LEU A 162 14.70 29.38 -14.43
CA LEU A 162 16.00 28.74 -14.68
C LEU A 162 16.01 28.02 -16.04
N SER A 163 15.11 28.38 -16.95
CA SER A 163 15.00 27.75 -18.28
C SER A 163 16.19 28.06 -19.19
N THR A 164 16.98 29.09 -18.85
CA THR A 164 18.18 29.53 -19.58
C THR A 164 19.40 29.60 -18.66
N PRO A 165 20.63 29.41 -19.18
CA PRO A 165 21.86 29.59 -18.39
C PRO A 165 21.97 30.98 -17.76
N ASP A 166 21.57 32.04 -18.48
CA ASP A 166 21.58 33.40 -17.95
C ASP A 166 20.69 33.55 -16.70
N GLY A 167 19.51 32.91 -16.71
CA GLY A 167 18.63 32.83 -15.54
C GLY A 167 19.29 32.10 -14.36
N GLU A 168 20.02 31.01 -14.62
CA GLU A 168 20.81 30.29 -13.61
C GLU A 168 21.92 31.17 -13.00
N TYR A 169 22.65 31.92 -13.83
CA TYR A 169 23.73 32.81 -13.39
C TYR A 169 23.22 33.97 -12.55
N VAL A 170 22.15 34.63 -12.99
CA VAL A 170 21.55 35.78 -12.30
C VAL A 170 20.93 35.36 -10.97
N ALA A 171 20.25 34.21 -10.95
CA ALA A 171 19.64 33.67 -9.75
C ALA A 171 20.64 33.02 -8.78
N LEU A 172 21.88 32.77 -9.20
CA LEU A 172 22.88 31.99 -8.45
C LEU A 172 22.39 30.58 -8.09
N MET A 173 21.77 29.92 -9.07
CA MET A 173 21.26 28.57 -8.95
C MET A 173 22.11 27.62 -9.79
N TYR A 174 22.89 26.78 -9.13
CA TYR A 174 23.82 25.88 -9.80
C TYR A 174 23.16 24.51 -10.11
N PRO A 175 23.11 24.06 -11.38
CA PRO A 175 22.50 22.78 -11.73
C PRO A 175 23.37 21.58 -11.29
N LEU A 176 22.78 20.60 -10.58
CA LEU A 176 23.52 19.41 -10.11
C LEU A 176 24.11 18.58 -11.25
N THR A 177 23.54 18.65 -12.46
CA THR A 177 24.03 17.95 -13.64
C THR A 177 25.41 18.40 -14.09
N GLN A 178 25.91 19.53 -13.59
CA GLN A 178 27.23 20.09 -13.92
C GLN A 178 28.22 19.97 -12.75
N VAL A 179 27.89 19.24 -11.67
CA VAL A 179 28.72 19.19 -10.46
C VAL A 179 30.11 18.56 -10.67
N PHE A 180 30.26 17.67 -11.65
CA PHE A 180 31.54 17.05 -11.99
C PHE A 180 32.28 17.73 -13.16
N ASP A 181 31.61 18.59 -13.91
CA ASP A 181 32.15 19.34 -15.05
C ASP A 181 31.68 20.79 -14.98
N TRP A 182 32.21 21.52 -13.99
CA TRP A 182 31.82 22.90 -13.70
C TRP A 182 32.48 23.94 -14.61
N ASP A 183 33.52 23.56 -15.38
CA ASP A 183 34.34 24.52 -16.10
C ASP A 183 33.49 25.24 -17.17
N ARG A 184 32.63 24.49 -17.87
CA ARG A 184 31.70 25.07 -18.85
C ARG A 184 30.68 26.03 -18.24
N TRP A 185 30.14 25.71 -17.06
CA TRP A 185 29.20 26.61 -16.37
C TRP A 185 29.92 27.86 -15.86
N GLN A 186 31.12 27.66 -15.30
CA GLN A 186 31.97 28.74 -14.81
C GLN A 186 32.34 29.73 -15.92
N ASP A 187 32.72 29.26 -17.11
CA ASP A 187 33.08 30.12 -18.23
C ASP A 187 31.92 31.06 -18.61
N GLY A 188 30.68 30.54 -18.65
CA GLY A 188 29.50 31.35 -18.91
C GLY A 188 29.18 32.32 -17.77
N PHE A 189 29.36 31.89 -16.52
CA PHE A 189 29.18 32.73 -15.35
C PHE A 189 30.19 33.90 -15.30
N ASP A 190 31.47 33.62 -15.58
CA ASP A 190 32.53 34.64 -15.62
C ASP A 190 32.32 35.63 -16.78
N GLN A 191 31.73 35.19 -17.90
CA GLN A 191 31.31 36.06 -19.00
C GLN A 191 30.10 36.94 -18.63
N GLN A 192 29.09 36.38 -17.97
CA GLN A 192 27.89 37.12 -17.52
C GLN A 192 28.26 38.22 -16.52
N TRP A 193 29.22 37.91 -15.64
CA TRP A 193 29.69 38.82 -14.61
C TRP A 193 31.09 39.32 -14.93
N LEU A 194 31.32 39.86 -16.14
CA LEU A 194 32.62 40.42 -16.55
C LEU A 194 32.86 41.82 -15.94
N GLY A 195 34.13 42.19 -15.73
CA GLY A 195 34.53 43.53 -15.25
C GLY A 195 34.77 43.61 -13.75
N ASP A 196 35.60 44.56 -13.31
CA ASP A 196 36.09 44.64 -11.92
C ASP A 196 34.95 44.90 -10.91
N GLU A 197 33.89 45.60 -11.33
CA GLU A 197 32.69 45.87 -10.52
C GLU A 197 31.90 44.63 -10.08
N HIS A 198 32.09 43.49 -10.76
CA HIS A 198 31.45 42.21 -10.42
C HIS A 198 32.40 41.20 -9.77
N GLU A 199 33.58 41.63 -9.32
CA GLU A 199 34.57 40.76 -8.68
C GLU A 199 33.98 39.99 -7.48
N ALA A 200 33.16 40.63 -6.65
CA ALA A 200 32.50 39.99 -5.51
C ALA A 200 31.60 38.81 -5.93
N MET A 201 30.98 38.87 -7.11
CA MET A 201 30.12 37.80 -7.63
C MET A 201 30.96 36.59 -8.08
N ARG A 202 32.06 36.85 -8.78
CA ARG A 202 33.04 35.81 -9.16
C ARG A 202 33.71 35.20 -7.93
N GLU A 203 34.03 35.99 -6.91
CA GLU A 203 34.54 35.50 -5.63
C GLU A 203 33.52 34.62 -4.89
N THR A 204 32.23 34.97 -4.95
CA THR A 204 31.16 34.13 -4.40
C THR A 204 31.16 32.75 -5.06
N PHE A 205 31.27 32.69 -6.40
CA PHE A 205 31.36 31.41 -7.10
C PHE A 205 32.66 30.65 -6.79
N ARG A 206 33.81 31.34 -6.68
CA ARG A 206 35.08 30.70 -6.26
C ARG A 206 34.97 30.09 -4.87
N ALA A 207 34.31 30.77 -3.94
CA ALA A 207 34.04 30.26 -2.60
C ALA A 207 33.12 29.02 -2.65
N PHE A 208 32.06 29.06 -3.47
CA PHE A 208 31.15 27.94 -3.69
C PHE A 208 31.86 26.72 -4.28
N LYS A 209 32.69 26.93 -5.30
CA LYS A 209 33.51 25.89 -5.91
C LYS A 209 34.38 25.19 -4.87
N ARG A 210 35.14 25.95 -4.08
CA ARG A 210 36.04 25.43 -3.04
C ARG A 210 35.30 24.74 -1.88
N GLN A 211 34.19 25.31 -1.41
CA GLN A 211 33.51 24.82 -0.21
C GLN A 211 32.46 23.74 -0.48
N VAL A 212 31.98 23.63 -1.72
CA VAL A 212 30.84 22.79 -2.07
C VAL A 212 31.16 21.85 -3.24
N LEU A 213 31.57 22.38 -4.40
CA LEU A 213 31.75 21.54 -5.59
C LEU A 213 32.96 20.60 -5.47
N GLU A 214 34.07 21.06 -4.89
CA GLU A 214 35.26 20.24 -4.65
C GLU A 214 34.96 19.03 -3.77
N ASN A 215 34.00 19.14 -2.84
CA ASN A 215 33.58 18.02 -2.00
C ASN A 215 33.00 16.88 -2.82
N PHE A 216 32.29 17.14 -3.93
CA PHE A 216 31.76 16.08 -4.80
C PHE A 216 32.88 15.35 -5.55
N LYS A 217 33.84 16.08 -6.15
CA LYS A 217 34.94 15.46 -6.91
C LYS A 217 35.88 14.63 -6.04
N SER A 218 36.14 15.10 -4.82
CA SER A 218 37.03 14.43 -3.86
C SER A 218 36.31 13.42 -2.97
N TYR A 219 34.98 13.30 -3.07
CA TYR A 219 34.20 12.43 -2.20
C TYR A 219 34.58 10.97 -2.43
N ARG A 220 34.97 10.28 -1.35
CA ARG A 220 35.28 8.85 -1.36
C ARG A 220 34.24 8.08 -0.59
N VAL A 221 33.65 7.09 -1.24
CA VAL A 221 32.66 6.21 -0.64
C VAL A 221 33.36 4.95 -0.12
N PRO A 222 33.17 4.56 1.15
CA PRO A 222 33.66 3.26 1.64
C PRO A 222 32.94 2.13 0.92
N VAL A 223 33.65 1.24 0.24
CA VAL A 223 33.08 0.08 -0.46
C VAL A 223 33.58 -1.21 0.16
N ILE A 224 32.64 -2.06 0.58
CA ILE A 224 32.89 -3.42 1.06
C ILE A 224 32.62 -4.38 -0.10
N SER A 225 33.66 -4.98 -0.67
CA SER A 225 33.57 -5.89 -1.80
C SER A 225 33.67 -7.34 -1.33
N LEU A 226 32.62 -8.13 -1.57
CA LEU A 226 32.60 -9.57 -1.39
C LEU A 226 33.26 -10.23 -2.60
N ASP A 227 34.18 -11.15 -2.34
CA ASP A 227 34.89 -11.87 -3.39
C ASP A 227 33.95 -12.84 -4.12
N ARG A 228 34.25 -13.13 -5.41
CA ARG A 228 33.49 -14.08 -6.24
C ARG A 228 33.42 -15.50 -5.67
N SER A 229 34.34 -15.87 -4.79
CA SER A 229 34.35 -17.15 -4.06
C SER A 229 33.42 -17.18 -2.85
N THR A 230 32.78 -16.07 -2.50
CA THR A 230 31.81 -16.00 -1.39
C THR A 230 30.59 -16.87 -1.71
N SER A 231 30.21 -17.76 -0.80
CA SER A 231 29.06 -18.66 -1.00
C SER A 231 27.75 -17.89 -1.12
N LYS A 232 26.79 -18.47 -1.83
CA LYS A 232 25.45 -17.88 -2.02
C LYS A 232 24.77 -17.56 -0.68
N GLU A 233 24.87 -18.47 0.28
CA GLU A 233 24.29 -18.34 1.62
C GLU A 233 24.95 -17.18 2.39
N ALA A 234 26.27 -17.08 2.32
CA ALA A 234 27.00 -16.00 2.97
C ALA A 234 26.62 -14.63 2.39
N VAL A 235 26.45 -14.53 1.06
CA VAL A 235 25.98 -13.30 0.41
C VAL A 235 24.58 -12.92 0.91
N CYS A 236 23.62 -13.86 0.95
CA CYS A 236 22.27 -13.60 1.43
C CYS A 236 22.23 -13.16 2.92
N VAL A 237 23.03 -13.80 3.78
CA VAL A 237 23.12 -13.44 5.21
C VAL A 237 23.73 -12.06 5.41
N VAL A 238 24.80 -11.75 4.69
CA VAL A 238 25.44 -10.43 4.76
C VAL A 238 24.48 -9.36 4.23
N PHE A 239 23.79 -9.66 3.12
CA PHE A 239 22.77 -8.79 2.55
C PHE A 239 21.61 -8.53 3.53
N GLU A 240 21.11 -9.54 4.24
CA GLU A 240 20.08 -9.33 5.27
C GLU A 240 20.57 -8.43 6.41
N LYS A 241 21.80 -8.63 6.90
CA LYS A 241 22.33 -7.89 8.04
C LYS A 241 22.66 -6.43 7.71
N VAL A 242 23.21 -6.16 6.53
CA VAL A 242 23.67 -4.82 6.13
C VAL A 242 22.50 -3.91 5.71
N ASN A 243 21.40 -4.47 5.21
CA ASN A 243 20.22 -3.71 4.75
C ASN A 243 19.35 -3.10 5.88
N THR A 244 19.85 -3.06 7.12
CA THR A 244 19.11 -2.55 8.29
C THR A 244 19.15 -1.02 8.44
N GLY A 245 20.10 -0.32 7.80
CA GLY A 245 20.25 1.14 7.91
C GLY A 245 19.49 2.00 6.90
N GLY A 246 18.91 1.42 5.84
CA GLY A 246 18.16 2.11 4.77
C GLY A 246 16.65 1.88 4.85
N LYS A 247 15.92 2.06 3.72
CA LYS A 247 14.55 1.51 3.62
C LYS A 247 14.68 -0.01 3.61
N ALA A 248 14.46 -0.63 4.78
CA ALA A 248 14.67 -2.05 5.03
C ALA A 248 14.05 -2.91 3.92
N LEU A 249 14.74 -4.00 3.60
CA LEU A 249 14.21 -4.95 2.65
C LEU A 249 13.03 -5.72 3.24
N ASP A 250 11.98 -5.87 2.45
CA ASP A 250 10.85 -6.69 2.84
C ASP A 250 11.18 -8.20 2.70
N ALA A 251 10.33 -9.05 3.27
CA ALA A 251 10.53 -10.50 3.21
C ALA A 251 10.56 -11.01 1.75
N PHE A 252 9.83 -10.37 0.84
CA PHE A 252 9.75 -10.77 -0.55
C PHE A 252 11.07 -10.52 -1.29
N GLU A 253 11.73 -9.38 -1.06
CA GLU A 253 13.03 -9.06 -1.66
C GLU A 253 14.11 -10.07 -1.25
N LEU A 254 14.12 -10.49 0.01
CA LEU A 254 15.06 -11.50 0.51
C LEU A 254 14.77 -12.89 -0.08
N VAL A 255 13.50 -13.31 -0.12
CA VAL A 255 13.13 -14.59 -0.76
C VAL A 255 13.43 -14.56 -2.27
N THR A 256 13.25 -13.41 -2.93
CA THR A 256 13.62 -13.23 -4.34
C THR A 256 15.12 -13.44 -4.55
N ALA A 257 15.96 -12.89 -3.67
CA ALA A 257 17.41 -13.11 -3.73
C ALA A 257 17.78 -14.59 -3.55
N MET A 258 17.14 -15.27 -2.58
CA MET A 258 17.35 -16.70 -2.35
C MET A 258 16.94 -17.56 -3.56
N TYR A 259 15.79 -17.28 -4.17
CA TYR A 259 15.30 -18.03 -5.34
C TYR A 259 16.09 -17.72 -6.61
N ALA A 260 16.58 -16.49 -6.78
CA ALA A 260 17.46 -16.14 -7.87
C ALA A 260 18.77 -16.94 -7.82
N ALA A 261 19.30 -17.19 -6.61
CA ALA A 261 20.47 -18.06 -6.42
C ALA A 261 20.24 -19.52 -6.89
N GLU A 262 18.98 -19.97 -6.92
CA GLU A 262 18.54 -21.27 -7.45
C GLU A 262 18.01 -21.18 -8.91
N GLY A 263 18.17 -20.03 -9.57
CA GLY A 263 17.79 -19.81 -10.96
C GLY A 263 16.31 -19.50 -11.20
N HIS A 264 15.57 -19.04 -10.18
CA HIS A 264 14.16 -18.67 -10.30
C HIS A 264 13.91 -17.17 -10.07
N GLU A 265 13.26 -16.53 -11.03
CA GLU A 265 12.97 -15.08 -11.03
C GLU A 265 11.61 -14.76 -10.35
N LEU A 266 11.54 -14.83 -9.02
CA LEU A 266 10.30 -14.59 -8.26
C LEU A 266 9.65 -13.22 -8.55
N ARG A 267 10.46 -12.21 -8.84
CA ARG A 267 9.98 -10.87 -9.20
C ARG A 267 9.22 -10.86 -10.52
N LYS A 268 9.71 -11.62 -11.52
CA LYS A 268 9.07 -11.80 -12.82
C LYS A 268 7.74 -12.54 -12.67
N ASP A 269 7.72 -13.56 -11.82
CA ASP A 269 6.50 -14.30 -11.44
C ASP A 269 5.40 -13.39 -10.86
N TRP A 270 5.79 -12.44 -10.01
CA TRP A 270 4.86 -11.52 -9.36
C TRP A 270 4.42 -10.35 -10.25
N TYR A 271 5.37 -9.64 -10.86
CA TYR A 271 5.08 -8.41 -11.62
C TYR A 271 4.85 -8.66 -13.12
N GLY A 272 5.38 -9.74 -13.67
CA GLY A 272 5.33 -10.07 -15.09
C GLY A 272 6.53 -9.53 -15.87
N ASP A 273 6.42 -9.62 -17.18
CA ASP A 273 7.30 -8.99 -18.16
C ASP A 273 6.45 -8.35 -19.28
N ASP A 274 7.09 -7.91 -20.36
CA ASP A 274 6.40 -7.28 -21.49
C ASP A 274 5.47 -8.25 -22.26
N GLU A 275 5.66 -9.56 -22.10
CA GLU A 275 4.90 -10.61 -22.80
C GLU A 275 3.83 -11.26 -21.91
N HIS A 276 4.05 -11.33 -20.61
CA HIS A 276 3.23 -12.08 -19.65
C HIS A 276 2.84 -11.23 -18.45
N LYS A 277 1.55 -11.16 -18.17
CA LYS A 277 1.02 -10.55 -16.95
C LYS A 277 1.48 -11.34 -15.72
N GLY A 278 2.13 -10.70 -14.75
CA GLY A 278 2.46 -11.29 -13.45
C GLY A 278 1.23 -11.46 -12.54
N ARG A 279 1.40 -12.21 -11.44
CA ARG A 279 0.33 -12.46 -10.44
C ARG A 279 -0.32 -11.18 -9.93
N HIS A 280 0.47 -10.15 -9.65
CA HIS A 280 -0.03 -8.84 -9.21
C HIS A 280 -1.08 -8.29 -10.17
N ARG A 281 -0.79 -8.32 -11.48
CA ARG A 281 -1.72 -7.84 -12.51
C ARG A 281 -2.91 -8.78 -12.66
N ARG A 282 -2.71 -10.10 -12.59
CA ARG A 282 -3.81 -11.08 -12.64
C ARG A 282 -4.78 -10.91 -11.47
N PHE A 283 -4.28 -10.67 -10.25
CA PHE A 283 -5.11 -10.34 -9.09
C PHE A 283 -5.83 -9.00 -9.25
N ALA A 284 -5.15 -7.98 -9.77
CA ALA A 284 -5.78 -6.70 -10.08
C ALA A 284 -6.89 -6.80 -11.14
N ASP A 285 -6.75 -7.71 -12.11
CA ASP A 285 -7.76 -7.95 -13.14
C ASP A 285 -8.87 -8.93 -12.70
N THR A 286 -8.69 -9.65 -11.58
CA THR A 286 -9.64 -10.68 -11.10
C THR A 286 -10.95 -10.04 -10.66
N LEU A 287 -12.05 -10.42 -11.32
CA LEU A 287 -13.39 -9.86 -11.10
C LEU A 287 -13.43 -8.33 -11.15
N ARG A 288 -12.55 -7.72 -11.96
CA ARG A 288 -12.49 -6.26 -12.13
C ARG A 288 -13.73 -5.76 -12.90
N PRO A 289 -14.53 -4.86 -12.32
CA PRO A 289 -15.62 -4.17 -13.03
C PRO A 289 -15.10 -3.30 -14.18
N ALA A 290 -15.92 -3.06 -15.20
CA ALA A 290 -15.53 -2.26 -16.38
C ALA A 290 -15.11 -0.83 -16.01
N ASP A 291 -15.82 -0.21 -15.06
CA ASP A 291 -15.60 1.17 -14.63
C ASP A 291 -14.67 1.29 -13.41
N SER A 292 -13.95 0.21 -13.06
CA SER A 292 -13.01 0.18 -11.93
C SER A 292 -11.58 -0.03 -12.40
N GLU A 293 -10.63 0.65 -11.75
CA GLU A 293 -9.20 0.47 -12.03
C GLU A 293 -8.71 -0.95 -11.69
N ALA A 294 -9.30 -1.57 -10.66
CA ALA A 294 -8.87 -2.88 -10.14
C ALA A 294 -10.03 -3.67 -9.48
N GLY A 295 -9.84 -5.00 -9.39
CA GLY A 295 -10.76 -5.94 -8.74
C GLY A 295 -10.55 -6.05 -7.22
N ILE A 296 -11.43 -6.81 -6.56
CA ILE A 296 -11.53 -6.87 -5.08
C ILE A 296 -10.24 -7.37 -4.38
N ILE A 297 -9.44 -8.21 -5.03
CA ILE A 297 -8.18 -8.75 -4.48
C ILE A 297 -6.93 -8.04 -5.00
N ALA A 298 -7.02 -6.88 -5.67
CA ALA A 298 -5.84 -6.16 -6.13
C ALA A 298 -4.92 -5.72 -4.99
N GLY A 299 -5.47 -5.62 -3.77
CA GLY A 299 -4.70 -5.42 -2.56
C GLY A 299 -3.91 -6.65 -2.10
N VAL A 300 -3.94 -7.82 -2.72
CA VAL A 300 -3.09 -8.91 -2.24
C VAL A 300 -1.63 -8.56 -2.52
N SER A 301 -0.81 -8.41 -1.48
CA SER A 301 0.62 -8.11 -1.60
C SER A 301 1.43 -9.36 -1.92
N ASN A 302 2.68 -9.16 -2.32
CA ASN A 302 3.62 -10.25 -2.57
C ASN A 302 3.90 -11.07 -1.30
N THR A 303 3.95 -10.43 -0.14
CA THR A 303 4.13 -11.06 1.16
C THR A 303 2.87 -11.81 1.61
N ASP A 304 1.67 -11.32 1.29
CA ASP A 304 0.41 -12.04 1.56
C ASP A 304 0.37 -13.38 0.80
N PHE A 305 0.79 -13.36 -0.47
CA PHE A 305 0.86 -14.55 -1.30
C PHE A 305 1.91 -15.56 -0.77
N LEU A 306 3.11 -15.09 -0.44
CA LEU A 306 4.14 -15.94 0.18
C LEU A 306 3.73 -16.44 1.57
N GLN A 307 3.00 -15.64 2.34
CA GLN A 307 2.45 -16.04 3.64
C GLN A 307 1.50 -17.23 3.48
N ALA A 308 0.56 -17.18 2.54
CA ALA A 308 -0.32 -18.31 2.25
C ALA A 308 0.47 -19.58 1.88
N ILE A 309 1.50 -19.48 1.02
CA ILE A 309 2.38 -20.61 0.67
C ILE A 309 3.14 -21.13 1.90
N SER A 310 3.65 -20.24 2.75
CA SER A 310 4.37 -20.60 3.98
C SER A 310 3.50 -21.40 4.96
N LEU A 311 2.20 -21.12 5.02
CA LEU A 311 1.26 -21.89 5.84
C LEU A 311 1.19 -23.36 5.39
N PHE A 312 1.12 -23.62 4.08
CA PHE A 312 1.15 -24.98 3.55
C PHE A 312 2.46 -25.69 3.88
N TYR A 313 3.59 -25.05 3.59
CA TYR A 313 4.92 -25.63 3.82
C TYR A 313 5.16 -25.96 5.29
N THR A 314 4.89 -25.01 6.20
CA THR A 314 5.11 -25.21 7.64
C THR A 314 4.15 -26.23 8.23
N ARG A 315 2.91 -26.34 7.71
CA ARG A 315 1.98 -27.40 8.06
C ARG A 315 2.45 -28.78 7.61
N GLU A 316 3.02 -28.93 6.41
CA GLU A 316 3.58 -30.21 5.98
C GLU A 316 4.77 -30.64 6.85
N ARG A 317 5.67 -29.71 7.22
CA ARG A 317 6.74 -30.01 8.18
C ARG A 317 6.21 -30.48 9.53
N ARG A 318 5.09 -29.90 9.97
CA ARG A 318 4.39 -30.35 11.17
C ARG A 318 3.83 -31.75 11.01
N ARG A 319 3.15 -32.05 9.90
CA ARG A 319 2.62 -33.39 9.58
C ARG A 319 3.74 -34.44 9.47
N GLU A 320 4.90 -34.08 8.94
CA GLU A 320 6.09 -34.94 8.93
C GLU A 320 6.61 -35.22 10.34
N ALA A 321 6.70 -34.21 11.20
CA ALA A 321 7.06 -34.37 12.60
C ALA A 321 6.06 -35.27 13.36
N GLU A 322 4.76 -35.09 13.13
CA GLU A 322 3.69 -35.94 13.67
C GLU A 322 3.85 -37.40 13.20
N ARG A 323 4.10 -37.63 11.90
CA ARG A 323 4.38 -38.97 11.34
C ARG A 323 5.66 -39.60 11.91
N ALA A 324 6.63 -38.78 12.31
CA ALA A 324 7.84 -39.21 13.00
C ALA A 324 7.65 -39.43 14.52
N GLY A 325 6.42 -39.32 15.03
CA GLY A 325 6.07 -39.60 16.43
C GLY A 325 6.31 -38.44 17.40
N LYS A 326 6.66 -37.25 16.92
CA LYS A 326 6.84 -36.06 17.77
C LYS A 326 5.50 -35.56 18.30
N THR A 327 5.49 -35.02 19.53
CA THR A 327 4.26 -34.52 20.17
C THR A 327 4.47 -33.20 20.92
N GLY A 328 3.37 -32.51 21.23
CA GLY A 328 3.40 -31.30 22.05
C GLY A 328 4.33 -30.21 21.49
N LYS A 329 5.29 -29.78 22.31
CA LYS A 329 6.25 -28.71 21.98
C LYS A 329 7.30 -29.12 20.93
N GLU A 330 7.43 -30.41 20.62
CA GLU A 330 8.37 -30.90 19.61
C GLU A 330 7.85 -30.70 18.18
N LEU A 331 6.56 -30.40 18.03
CA LEU A 331 5.94 -30.14 16.75
C LEU A 331 6.26 -28.73 16.27
N PRO A 332 6.79 -28.55 15.06
CA PRO A 332 7.03 -27.23 14.52
C PRO A 332 5.71 -26.46 14.41
N ALA A 333 5.79 -25.16 14.64
CA ALA A 333 4.65 -24.27 14.50
C ALA A 333 4.28 -24.08 13.02
N VAL A 334 2.99 -23.96 12.75
CA VAL A 334 2.50 -23.50 11.44
C VAL A 334 2.50 -21.98 11.48
N ILE A 335 3.29 -21.35 10.61
CA ILE A 335 3.55 -19.92 10.65
C ILE A 335 3.77 -19.35 9.24
N GLY A 336 3.46 -18.07 9.08
CA GLY A 336 3.70 -17.31 7.86
C GLY A 336 4.22 -15.90 8.15
N ASN A 337 5.03 -15.77 9.21
CA ASN A 337 5.72 -14.52 9.55
C ASN A 337 6.99 -14.35 8.70
N ARG A 338 7.64 -13.19 8.81
CA ARG A 338 8.89 -12.90 8.06
C ARG A 338 9.92 -14.02 8.14
N GLN A 339 10.17 -14.58 9.32
CA GLN A 339 11.15 -15.66 9.50
C GLN A 339 10.75 -16.96 8.77
N ALA A 340 9.46 -17.26 8.71
CA ALA A 340 8.95 -18.41 7.97
C ALA A 340 9.14 -18.23 6.46
N LEU A 341 8.88 -17.03 5.95
CA LEU A 341 9.11 -16.69 4.54
C LEU A 341 10.58 -16.85 4.14
N LEU A 342 11.51 -16.39 4.98
CA LEU A 342 12.95 -16.57 4.74
C LEU A 342 13.41 -18.03 4.76
N ASN A 343 12.65 -18.92 5.40
CA ASN A 343 12.93 -20.34 5.45
C ASN A 343 12.09 -21.14 4.43
N LEU A 344 11.40 -20.47 3.50
CA LEU A 344 10.55 -21.11 2.50
C LEU A 344 11.39 -21.55 1.28
N PRO A 345 11.62 -22.86 1.05
CA PRO A 345 12.44 -23.31 -0.06
C PRO A 345 11.75 -23.11 -1.41
N LEU A 346 12.51 -22.94 -2.50
CA LEU A 346 11.96 -22.78 -3.85
C LEU A 346 11.08 -23.97 -4.26
N ALA A 347 11.45 -25.19 -3.87
CA ALA A 347 10.65 -26.38 -4.14
C ALA A 347 9.23 -26.30 -3.54
N ALA A 348 9.12 -25.79 -2.31
CA ALA A 348 7.83 -25.60 -1.65
C ALA A 348 7.02 -24.47 -2.31
N TYR A 349 7.67 -23.37 -2.70
CA TYR A 349 7.02 -22.31 -3.47
C TYR A 349 6.41 -22.87 -4.77
N LYS A 350 7.20 -23.58 -5.58
CA LYS A 350 6.73 -24.20 -6.83
C LYS A 350 5.61 -25.21 -6.63
N GLN A 351 5.60 -25.90 -5.49
CA GLN A 351 4.55 -26.86 -5.15
C GLN A 351 3.21 -26.18 -4.89
N TYR A 352 3.19 -25.02 -4.21
CA TYR A 352 1.96 -24.39 -3.74
C TYR A 352 1.55 -23.11 -4.48
N GLU A 353 2.40 -22.54 -5.34
CA GLU A 353 2.10 -21.28 -6.04
C GLU A 353 0.78 -21.32 -6.82
N LYS A 354 0.50 -22.39 -7.56
CA LYS A 354 -0.72 -22.50 -8.39
C LYS A 354 -1.97 -22.76 -7.54
N PRO A 355 -1.98 -23.72 -6.59
CA PRO A 355 -3.13 -23.90 -5.69
C PRO A 355 -3.45 -22.64 -4.90
N VAL A 356 -2.44 -21.95 -4.36
CA VAL A 356 -2.64 -20.71 -3.59
C VAL A 356 -3.16 -19.58 -4.47
N GLU A 357 -2.61 -19.41 -5.67
CA GLU A 357 -3.11 -18.40 -6.62
C GLU A 357 -4.58 -18.65 -6.97
N HIS A 358 -4.93 -19.91 -7.22
CA HIS A 358 -6.31 -20.31 -7.44
C HIS A 358 -7.20 -20.03 -6.22
N GLY A 359 -6.71 -20.31 -5.00
CA GLY A 359 -7.39 -20.00 -3.76
C GLY A 359 -7.73 -18.52 -3.60
N PHE A 360 -6.82 -17.61 -3.98
CA PHE A 360 -7.10 -16.16 -3.98
C PHE A 360 -8.18 -15.78 -4.99
N VAL A 361 -8.15 -16.36 -6.19
CA VAL A 361 -9.19 -16.13 -7.21
C VAL A 361 -10.55 -16.61 -6.72
N GLN A 362 -10.63 -17.77 -6.06
CA GLN A 362 -11.87 -18.28 -5.48
C GLN A 362 -12.32 -17.47 -4.26
N ALA A 363 -11.39 -16.96 -3.44
CA ALA A 363 -11.70 -16.03 -2.36
C ALA A 363 -12.36 -14.74 -2.90
N ALA A 364 -11.92 -14.24 -4.06
CA ALA A 364 -12.60 -13.12 -4.72
C ALA A 364 -14.05 -13.44 -5.09
N LYS A 365 -14.33 -14.65 -5.61
CA LYS A 365 -15.72 -15.09 -5.89
C LYS A 365 -16.54 -15.22 -4.60
N PHE A 366 -15.96 -15.76 -3.54
CA PHE A 366 -16.59 -15.84 -2.22
C PHE A 366 -16.98 -14.45 -1.70
N LEU A 367 -16.11 -13.45 -1.83
CA LEU A 367 -16.40 -12.07 -1.43
C LEU A 367 -17.53 -11.45 -2.27
N HIS A 368 -17.53 -11.65 -3.59
CA HIS A 368 -18.62 -11.18 -4.46
C HIS A 368 -19.97 -11.81 -4.10
N MET A 369 -19.99 -13.09 -3.72
CA MET A 369 -21.21 -13.75 -3.21
C MET A 369 -21.74 -13.05 -1.94
N LEU A 370 -20.84 -12.55 -1.10
CA LEU A 370 -21.18 -11.77 0.09
C LEU A 370 -21.51 -10.30 -0.20
N HIS A 371 -21.64 -9.92 -1.48
CA HIS A 371 -21.90 -8.56 -1.94
C HIS A 371 -20.79 -7.56 -1.54
N ILE A 372 -19.55 -8.04 -1.48
CA ILE A 372 -18.35 -7.24 -1.26
C ILE A 372 -17.60 -7.14 -2.59
N TYR A 373 -17.76 -6.00 -3.28
CA TYR A 373 -17.31 -5.86 -4.68
C TYR A 373 -16.05 -5.00 -4.85
N ARG A 374 -15.79 -4.02 -3.98
CA ARG A 374 -14.64 -3.10 -4.09
C ARG A 374 -13.68 -3.26 -2.93
N ILE A 375 -12.40 -2.99 -3.18
CA ILE A 375 -11.33 -3.02 -2.16
C ILE A 375 -11.69 -2.14 -0.95
N PHE A 376 -12.29 -0.97 -1.21
CA PHE A 376 -12.69 -0.05 -0.14
C PHE A 376 -13.76 -0.64 0.78
N ASP A 377 -14.68 -1.46 0.25
CA ASP A 377 -15.76 -2.08 1.01
C ASP A 377 -15.33 -3.36 1.74
N LEU A 378 -14.08 -3.80 1.53
CA LEU A 378 -13.56 -5.00 2.18
C LEU A 378 -13.41 -4.76 3.70
N PRO A 379 -14.03 -5.60 4.56
CA PRO A 379 -13.88 -5.48 6.01
C PRO A 379 -12.43 -5.64 6.47
N TYR A 380 -11.78 -6.74 6.11
CA TYR A 380 -10.39 -7.02 6.44
C TYR A 380 -9.62 -7.56 5.23
N ARG A 381 -8.58 -6.84 4.82
CA ARG A 381 -7.60 -7.30 3.82
C ARG A 381 -6.80 -8.51 4.33
N SER A 382 -6.46 -8.49 5.61
CA SER A 382 -5.75 -9.54 6.32
C SER A 382 -6.49 -10.89 6.34
N GLN A 383 -7.84 -10.88 6.37
CA GLN A 383 -8.64 -12.10 6.38
C GLN A 383 -8.70 -12.80 5.00
N ILE A 384 -8.30 -12.12 3.91
CA ILE A 384 -8.22 -12.74 2.57
C ILE A 384 -7.18 -13.86 2.56
N VAL A 385 -6.04 -13.69 3.24
CA VAL A 385 -4.95 -14.68 3.24
C VAL A 385 -5.41 -16.05 3.78
N PRO A 386 -5.98 -16.16 5.00
CA PRO A 386 -6.47 -17.44 5.49
C PRO A 386 -7.65 -17.95 4.67
N LEU A 387 -8.56 -17.08 4.21
CA LEU A 387 -9.67 -17.50 3.34
C LEU A 387 -9.15 -18.18 2.05
N ALA A 388 -8.20 -17.54 1.37
CA ALA A 388 -7.59 -18.06 0.15
C ALA A 388 -6.82 -19.37 0.42
N ALA A 389 -6.06 -19.44 1.52
CA ALA A 389 -5.32 -20.64 1.90
C ALA A 389 -6.26 -21.80 2.25
N ILE A 390 -7.34 -21.55 3.00
CA ILE A 390 -8.37 -22.54 3.34
C ILE A 390 -9.06 -23.05 2.08
N ILE A 391 -9.49 -22.15 1.18
CA ILE A 391 -10.12 -22.55 -0.10
C ILE A 391 -9.14 -23.36 -0.96
N ALA A 392 -7.87 -22.96 -1.04
CA ALA A 392 -6.84 -23.72 -1.74
C ALA A 392 -6.65 -25.13 -1.15
N ASP A 393 -6.79 -25.29 0.17
CA ASP A 393 -6.61 -26.58 0.85
C ASP A 393 -7.78 -27.54 0.63
N ILE A 394 -9.01 -27.03 0.66
CA ILE A 394 -10.22 -27.85 0.49
C ILE A 394 -10.61 -28.02 -0.97
N GLY A 395 -10.02 -27.24 -1.89
CA GLY A 395 -10.34 -27.25 -3.32
C GLY A 395 -11.82 -26.97 -3.57
N GLU A 396 -12.40 -27.59 -4.59
CA GLU A 396 -13.81 -27.41 -5.00
C GLU A 396 -14.84 -27.72 -3.90
N ALA A 397 -14.44 -28.35 -2.79
CA ALA A 397 -15.33 -28.63 -1.68
C ALA A 397 -15.93 -27.36 -1.03
N TRP A 398 -15.31 -26.19 -1.23
CA TRP A 398 -15.84 -24.90 -0.76
C TRP A 398 -17.17 -24.53 -1.43
N GLU A 399 -17.45 -25.05 -2.63
CA GLU A 399 -18.68 -24.79 -3.39
C GLU A 399 -19.87 -25.62 -2.89
N HIS A 400 -19.66 -26.63 -2.05
CA HIS A 400 -20.75 -27.33 -1.40
C HIS A 400 -21.43 -26.44 -0.36
N GLU A 401 -22.77 -26.41 -0.37
CA GLU A 401 -23.56 -25.54 0.51
C GLU A 401 -23.10 -25.65 1.97
N ALA A 402 -23.03 -26.86 2.53
CA ALA A 402 -22.75 -27.03 3.95
C ALA A 402 -21.38 -26.48 4.37
N ASN A 403 -20.39 -26.61 3.47
CA ASN A 403 -19.06 -26.05 3.70
C ASN A 403 -19.07 -24.53 3.52
N ARG A 404 -19.77 -24.05 2.50
CA ARG A 404 -19.92 -22.62 2.23
C ARG A 404 -20.63 -21.91 3.38
N ALA A 405 -21.70 -22.47 3.93
CA ALA A 405 -22.42 -21.91 5.09
C ALA A 405 -21.50 -21.78 6.30
N LYS A 406 -20.68 -22.80 6.59
CA LYS A 406 -19.66 -22.75 7.63
C LYS A 406 -18.60 -21.69 7.36
N LEU A 407 -18.09 -21.59 6.13
CA LEU A 407 -17.13 -20.55 5.73
C LEU A 407 -17.71 -19.13 5.87
N VAL A 408 -18.97 -18.93 5.48
CA VAL A 408 -19.69 -17.66 5.67
C VAL A 408 -19.81 -17.32 7.15
N ARG A 409 -20.18 -18.28 7.99
CA ARG A 409 -20.24 -18.11 9.45
C ARG A 409 -18.88 -17.74 10.02
N TRP A 410 -17.81 -18.45 9.64
CA TRP A 410 -16.44 -18.13 10.06
C TRP A 410 -16.02 -16.73 9.61
N TYR A 411 -16.31 -16.36 8.36
CA TYR A 411 -15.96 -15.06 7.81
C TYR A 411 -16.59 -13.94 8.63
N TRP A 412 -17.91 -14.02 8.87
CA TRP A 412 -18.63 -13.01 9.65
C TRP A 412 -18.22 -12.96 11.12
N ASN A 413 -17.90 -14.09 11.75
CA ASN A 413 -17.34 -14.07 13.10
C ASN A 413 -15.98 -13.36 13.14
N GLY A 414 -15.13 -13.53 12.11
CA GLY A 414 -13.88 -12.79 11.99
C GLY A 414 -14.09 -11.28 11.83
N VAL A 415 -15.09 -10.87 11.04
CA VAL A 415 -15.43 -9.46 10.80
C VAL A 415 -16.03 -8.79 12.03
N PHE A 416 -17.09 -9.36 12.60
CA PHE A 416 -17.81 -8.77 13.74
C PHE A 416 -17.13 -9.01 15.08
N GLY A 417 -16.26 -10.02 15.18
CA GLY A 417 -15.35 -10.16 16.31
C GLY A 417 -14.11 -9.27 16.22
N GLU A 418 -13.97 -8.49 15.15
CA GLU A 418 -12.85 -7.58 14.89
C GLU A 418 -11.46 -8.26 15.01
N LEU A 419 -11.39 -9.56 14.69
CA LEU A 419 -10.27 -10.45 15.03
C LEU A 419 -9.04 -10.30 14.13
N TYR A 420 -9.16 -9.57 13.03
CA TYR A 420 -8.10 -9.38 12.03
C TYR A 420 -7.55 -7.95 12.01
N GLY A 421 -7.87 -7.15 13.03
CA GLY A 421 -7.27 -5.84 13.27
C GLY A 421 -5.97 -5.87 14.10
N SER A 422 -5.74 -6.94 14.88
CA SER A 422 -4.55 -7.13 15.71
C SER A 422 -4.11 -8.59 15.74
N ALA A 423 -2.85 -8.87 16.13
CA ALA A 423 -2.27 -10.22 16.22
C ALA A 423 -2.49 -11.11 14.97
N VAL A 424 -2.53 -10.47 13.80
CA VAL A 424 -3.04 -11.02 12.54
C VAL A 424 -2.34 -12.32 12.15
N GLU A 425 -1.01 -12.36 12.15
CA GLU A 425 -0.25 -13.53 11.70
C GLU A 425 -0.58 -14.80 12.49
N SER A 426 -0.75 -14.68 13.82
CA SER A 426 -1.10 -15.81 14.68
C SER A 426 -2.52 -16.31 14.43
N ARG A 427 -3.46 -15.37 14.17
CA ARG A 427 -4.85 -15.70 13.84
C ARG A 427 -4.94 -16.42 12.50
N ILE A 428 -4.29 -15.91 11.47
CA ILE A 428 -4.22 -16.52 10.13
C ILE A 428 -3.75 -17.98 10.21
N ALA A 429 -2.64 -18.23 10.91
CA ALA A 429 -2.08 -19.57 11.04
C ALA A 429 -3.01 -20.53 11.80
N ARG A 430 -3.70 -20.03 12.82
CA ARG A 430 -4.67 -20.79 13.59
C ARG A 430 -5.89 -21.17 12.76
N ASP A 431 -6.49 -20.21 12.05
CA ASP A 431 -7.66 -20.46 11.20
C ASP A 431 -7.34 -21.43 10.05
N PHE A 432 -6.16 -21.33 9.44
CA PHE A 432 -5.71 -22.28 8.43
C PHE A 432 -5.63 -23.72 8.95
N MET A 433 -5.41 -23.91 10.25
CA MET A 433 -5.38 -25.23 10.88
C MET A 433 -6.76 -25.71 11.37
N GLU A 434 -7.56 -24.80 11.93
CA GLU A 434 -8.83 -25.13 12.58
C GLU A 434 -9.99 -25.25 11.59
N VAL A 435 -10.10 -24.33 10.63
CA VAL A 435 -11.26 -24.26 9.72
C VAL A 435 -11.36 -25.49 8.82
N PRO A 436 -10.30 -25.96 8.11
CA PRO A 436 -10.41 -27.16 7.29
C PRO A 436 -10.84 -28.40 8.09
N ARG A 437 -10.38 -28.52 9.34
CA ARG A 437 -10.79 -29.61 10.25
C ARG A 437 -12.28 -29.50 10.61
N TRP A 438 -12.77 -28.30 10.91
CA TRP A 438 -14.17 -28.07 11.21
C TRP A 438 -15.10 -28.36 10.01
N LEU A 439 -14.66 -28.01 8.80
CA LEU A 439 -15.40 -28.34 7.57
C LEU A 439 -15.54 -29.86 7.40
N GLN A 440 -14.53 -30.63 7.81
CA GLN A 440 -14.53 -32.10 7.81
C GLN A 440 -15.23 -32.75 9.03
N GLY A 441 -15.93 -31.98 9.85
CA GLY A 441 -16.68 -32.50 11.02
C GLY A 441 -15.93 -32.44 12.36
N GLY A 442 -14.76 -31.81 12.40
CA GLY A 442 -14.03 -31.51 13.64
C GLY A 442 -14.69 -30.40 14.49
N PRO A 443 -14.04 -29.98 15.58
CA PRO A 443 -14.55 -28.93 16.48
C PRO A 443 -14.63 -27.56 15.79
N GLU A 444 -15.49 -26.68 16.30
CA GLU A 444 -15.57 -25.30 15.83
C GLU A 444 -14.24 -24.56 16.04
N PRO A 445 -13.79 -23.74 15.05
CA PRO A 445 -12.57 -22.94 15.20
C PRO A 445 -12.77 -21.88 16.28
N SER A 446 -11.68 -21.49 16.94
CA SER A 446 -11.65 -20.44 17.97
C SER A 446 -12.26 -19.12 17.47
N THR A 447 -12.05 -18.78 16.19
CA THR A 447 -12.66 -17.62 15.53
C THR A 447 -14.18 -17.68 15.54
N VAL A 448 -14.79 -18.86 15.52
CA VAL A 448 -16.25 -19.02 15.63
C VAL A 448 -16.66 -19.18 17.09
N SER A 449 -15.94 -19.94 17.92
CA SER A 449 -16.39 -20.29 19.27
C SER A 449 -16.12 -19.21 20.33
N GLU A 450 -15.07 -18.40 20.20
CA GLU A 450 -14.64 -17.43 21.22
C GLU A 450 -15.21 -16.01 21.00
N VAL A 451 -15.68 -15.69 19.79
CA VAL A 451 -16.17 -14.33 19.46
C VAL A 451 -17.44 -13.98 20.22
N ILE A 452 -17.50 -12.75 20.75
CA ILE A 452 -18.68 -12.16 21.35
C ILE A 452 -18.91 -10.80 20.69
N PHE A 453 -20.08 -10.62 20.07
CA PHE A 453 -20.50 -9.31 19.56
C PHE A 453 -21.36 -8.60 20.60
N ARG A 454 -21.04 -7.36 20.94
CA ARG A 454 -21.79 -6.56 21.92
C ARG A 454 -22.82 -5.67 21.21
N ALA A 455 -24.05 -5.65 21.72
CA ALA A 455 -25.12 -4.86 21.10
C ALA A 455 -24.81 -3.35 21.03
N ASP A 456 -24.12 -2.80 22.03
CA ASP A 456 -23.76 -1.39 22.08
C ASP A 456 -22.69 -0.99 21.06
N ARG A 457 -21.96 -1.95 20.49
CA ARG A 457 -20.96 -1.68 19.44
C ARG A 457 -21.59 -0.98 18.25
N LEU A 458 -22.86 -1.26 17.94
CA LEU A 458 -23.60 -0.57 16.87
C LEU A 458 -23.77 0.94 17.12
N LYS A 459 -23.82 1.39 18.37
CA LYS A 459 -23.92 2.82 18.71
C LYS A 459 -22.59 3.54 18.53
N THR A 460 -21.46 2.88 18.82
CA THR A 460 -20.12 3.49 18.75
C THR A 460 -19.47 3.36 17.37
N MET A 461 -19.94 2.41 16.55
CA MET A 461 -19.46 2.13 15.20
C MET A 461 -19.83 3.26 14.21
N ARG A 462 -18.93 4.23 14.06
CA ARG A 462 -19.13 5.43 13.23
C ARG A 462 -18.20 5.50 12.00
N MET A 463 -17.03 4.88 12.10
CA MET A 463 -15.95 5.02 11.12
C MET A 463 -16.14 4.13 9.90
N ARG A 464 -16.12 4.72 8.70
CA ARG A 464 -16.25 4.00 7.42
C ARG A 464 -15.13 2.96 7.20
N LEU A 465 -13.96 3.18 7.81
CA LEU A 465 -12.82 2.26 7.74
C LEU A 465 -12.98 1.00 8.60
N SER A 466 -13.88 1.00 9.60
CA SER A 466 -14.10 -0.15 10.49
C SER A 466 -14.58 -1.37 9.70
N ALA A 467 -14.02 -2.54 10.02
CA ALA A 467 -14.39 -3.80 9.40
C ALA A 467 -15.85 -4.15 9.68
N ALA A 468 -16.28 -4.01 10.93
CA ALA A 468 -17.66 -4.28 11.32
C ALA A 468 -18.63 -3.31 10.62
N TYR A 469 -18.26 -2.03 10.45
CA TYR A 469 -19.04 -1.05 9.70
C TYR A 469 -19.28 -1.51 8.26
N LYS A 470 -18.21 -1.90 7.56
CA LYS A 470 -18.31 -2.43 6.19
C LYS A 470 -19.12 -3.73 6.16
N GLY A 471 -18.96 -4.57 7.16
CA GLY A 471 -19.69 -5.84 7.30
C GLY A 471 -21.21 -5.67 7.40
N VAL A 472 -21.70 -4.70 8.19
CA VAL A 472 -23.15 -4.42 8.27
C VAL A 472 -23.72 -4.05 6.91
N ASN A 473 -23.04 -3.18 6.17
CA ASN A 473 -23.49 -2.74 4.85
C ASN A 473 -23.51 -3.89 3.83
N ALA A 474 -22.46 -4.71 3.83
CA ALA A 474 -22.40 -5.91 2.99
C ALA A 474 -23.54 -6.91 3.33
N LEU A 475 -23.84 -7.12 4.62
CA LEU A 475 -24.97 -7.95 5.03
C LEU A 475 -26.31 -7.39 4.57
N LEU A 476 -26.56 -6.09 4.70
CA LEU A 476 -27.79 -5.46 4.22
C LEU A 476 -27.98 -5.69 2.71
N MET A 477 -26.93 -5.46 1.91
CA MET A 477 -26.98 -5.72 0.46
C MET A 477 -27.23 -7.20 0.16
N LYS A 478 -26.55 -8.11 0.87
CA LYS A 478 -26.71 -9.56 0.72
C LYS A 478 -28.12 -10.05 1.04
N GLU A 479 -28.77 -9.51 2.07
CA GLU A 479 -30.15 -9.85 2.42
C GLU A 479 -31.20 -9.14 1.54
N GLY A 480 -30.74 -8.42 0.50
CA GLY A 480 -31.59 -7.92 -0.56
C GLY A 480 -32.13 -6.52 -0.34
N ALA A 481 -31.41 -5.68 0.39
CA ALA A 481 -31.68 -4.25 0.47
C ALA A 481 -31.94 -3.62 -0.93
N GLN A 482 -32.95 -2.76 -1.00
CA GLN A 482 -33.46 -2.16 -2.24
C GLN A 482 -33.39 -0.63 -2.18
N ASP A 483 -32.83 -0.02 -3.22
CA ASP A 483 -32.77 1.43 -3.34
C ASP A 483 -34.17 2.08 -3.21
N PHE A 484 -34.30 3.08 -2.34
CA PHE A 484 -35.60 3.66 -1.98
C PHE A 484 -36.35 4.26 -3.18
N ARG A 485 -35.63 4.69 -4.22
CA ARG A 485 -36.22 5.29 -5.42
C ARG A 485 -36.47 4.25 -6.50
N SER A 486 -35.47 3.44 -6.86
CA SER A 486 -35.59 2.53 -8.00
C SER A 486 -36.22 1.18 -7.63
N GLY A 487 -36.20 0.80 -6.35
CA GLY A 487 -36.60 -0.52 -5.88
C GLY A 487 -35.66 -1.64 -6.34
N GLN A 488 -34.54 -1.31 -6.98
CA GLN A 488 -33.57 -2.30 -7.41
C GLN A 488 -32.73 -2.79 -6.23
N LYS A 489 -32.45 -4.09 -6.21
CA LYS A 489 -31.51 -4.68 -5.26
C LYS A 489 -30.09 -4.27 -5.63
N PHE A 490 -29.22 -4.14 -4.64
CA PHE A 490 -27.80 -3.83 -4.84
C PHE A 490 -26.98 -5.04 -5.28
N ASP A 491 -27.39 -5.70 -6.37
CA ASP A 491 -26.54 -6.67 -7.04
C ASP A 491 -25.33 -5.99 -7.69
N HIS A 492 -24.36 -6.79 -8.14
CA HIS A 492 -23.14 -6.30 -8.78
C HIS A 492 -23.40 -5.26 -9.88
N THR A 493 -24.42 -5.45 -10.73
CA THR A 493 -24.68 -4.56 -11.88
C THR A 493 -25.20 -3.22 -11.42
N VAL A 494 -26.17 -3.22 -10.51
CA VAL A 494 -26.78 -2.00 -9.97
C VAL A 494 -25.77 -1.23 -9.11
N PHE A 495 -24.98 -1.95 -8.32
CA PHE A 495 -24.00 -1.36 -7.41
C PHE A 495 -23.00 -0.44 -8.14
N PHE A 496 -22.43 -0.93 -9.25
CA PHE A 496 -21.52 -0.13 -10.07
C PHE A 496 -22.25 0.88 -10.96
N GLY A 497 -23.39 0.52 -11.55
CA GLY A 497 -24.11 1.40 -12.48
C GLY A 497 -24.76 2.63 -11.84
N GLU A 498 -25.11 2.58 -10.55
CA GLU A 498 -25.82 3.67 -9.85
C GLU A 498 -24.97 4.37 -8.77
N ASN A 499 -23.66 4.10 -8.72
CA ASN A 499 -22.72 4.69 -7.75
C ASN A 499 -23.23 4.58 -6.30
N VAL A 500 -23.44 3.35 -5.84
CA VAL A 500 -23.95 3.09 -4.49
C VAL A 500 -22.91 3.44 -3.44
N ASP A 501 -23.33 4.19 -2.43
CA ASP A 501 -22.54 4.53 -1.25
C ASP A 501 -23.43 4.53 0.01
N ILE A 502 -22.81 4.69 1.18
CA ILE A 502 -23.46 4.55 2.48
C ILE A 502 -23.86 5.93 3.00
N HIS A 503 -25.16 6.17 3.11
CA HIS A 503 -25.70 7.47 3.46
C HIS A 503 -26.55 7.40 4.73
N HIS A 504 -26.75 8.57 5.37
CA HIS A 504 -27.62 8.67 6.53
C HIS A 504 -29.09 8.55 6.14
N ILE A 505 -29.86 7.85 6.96
CA ILE A 505 -31.31 7.71 6.79
C ILE A 505 -32.00 8.98 7.31
N PHE A 506 -31.71 9.37 8.56
CA PHE A 506 -31.97 10.71 9.05
C PHE A 506 -30.79 11.60 8.66
N PRO A 507 -30.96 12.57 7.74
CA PRO A 507 -29.83 13.34 7.22
C PRO A 507 -29.12 14.16 8.30
N GLN A 508 -27.80 14.29 8.18
CA GLN A 508 -26.98 15.04 9.15
C GLN A 508 -27.50 16.47 9.37
N ASP A 509 -27.89 17.17 8.31
CA ASP A 509 -28.39 18.55 8.39
C ASP A 509 -29.70 18.64 9.17
N TRP A 510 -30.55 17.62 9.08
CA TRP A 510 -31.77 17.55 9.90
C TRP A 510 -31.40 17.26 11.35
N CYS A 511 -30.54 16.27 11.62
CA CYS A 511 -30.10 15.91 12.98
C CYS A 511 -29.48 17.09 13.72
N LYS A 512 -28.63 17.88 13.04
CA LYS A 512 -28.02 19.11 13.60
C LYS A 512 -29.07 20.15 13.98
N LYS A 513 -30.13 20.30 13.19
CA LYS A 513 -31.24 21.23 13.51
C LYS A 513 -32.07 20.77 14.70
N GLN A 514 -32.13 19.46 14.96
CA GLN A 514 -32.79 18.87 16.12
C GLN A 514 -31.87 18.76 17.36
N ASP A 515 -30.68 19.37 17.32
CA ASP A 515 -29.67 19.31 18.40
C ASP A 515 -29.21 17.88 18.76
N ILE A 516 -29.28 16.96 17.80
CA ILE A 516 -28.79 15.58 17.98
C ILE A 516 -27.28 15.58 17.77
N LYS A 517 -26.53 15.01 18.72
CA LYS A 517 -25.06 15.00 18.68
C LYS A 517 -24.50 14.08 17.59
N PRO A 518 -23.36 14.42 16.95
CA PRO A 518 -22.68 13.57 15.97
C PRO A 518 -22.37 12.15 16.48
N ALA A 519 -22.03 12.04 17.77
CA ALA A 519 -21.77 10.75 18.41
C ALA A 519 -22.95 9.77 18.34
N VAL A 520 -24.18 10.25 18.13
CA VAL A 520 -25.39 9.44 18.02
C VAL A 520 -25.79 9.24 16.55
N TYR A 521 -25.93 10.33 15.79
CA TYR A 521 -26.46 10.24 14.41
C TYR A 521 -25.47 9.68 13.39
N ASP A 522 -24.15 9.69 13.67
CA ASP A 522 -23.15 9.11 12.76
C ASP A 522 -22.94 7.60 12.96
N SER A 523 -23.63 6.98 13.92
CA SER A 523 -23.54 5.54 14.13
C SER A 523 -24.09 4.75 12.94
N ILE A 524 -23.63 3.51 12.76
CA ILE A 524 -24.07 2.62 11.68
C ILE A 524 -25.59 2.40 11.70
N ILE A 525 -26.24 2.55 12.86
CA ILE A 525 -27.69 2.40 13.03
C ILE A 525 -28.46 3.42 12.18
N ASN A 526 -27.91 4.60 11.92
CA ASN A 526 -28.54 5.62 11.07
C ASN A 526 -28.01 5.62 9.63
N LYS A 527 -27.30 4.58 9.19
CA LYS A 527 -26.66 4.54 7.87
C LYS A 527 -27.11 3.33 7.05
N THR A 528 -27.12 3.48 5.73
CA THR A 528 -27.61 2.44 4.83
C THR A 528 -27.06 2.64 3.41
N PRO A 529 -26.85 1.57 2.62
CA PRO A 529 -26.44 1.72 1.22
C PRO A 529 -27.58 2.33 0.40
N LEU A 530 -27.29 3.36 -0.41
CA LEU A 530 -28.24 4.00 -1.32
C LEU A 530 -27.52 4.40 -2.61
N SER A 531 -28.25 4.47 -3.72
CA SER A 531 -27.69 5.06 -4.94
C SER A 531 -27.46 6.56 -4.78
N TYR A 532 -26.47 7.09 -5.49
CA TYR A 532 -26.17 8.53 -5.53
C TYR A 532 -27.41 9.38 -5.85
N ARG A 533 -28.23 8.92 -6.80
CA ARG A 533 -29.45 9.63 -7.22
C ARG A 533 -30.52 9.63 -6.12
N THR A 534 -30.65 8.56 -5.36
CA THR A 534 -31.58 8.49 -4.21
C THR A 534 -31.13 9.40 -3.09
N ASN A 535 -29.84 9.42 -2.78
CA ASN A 535 -29.28 10.34 -1.78
C ASN A 535 -29.55 11.82 -2.12
N ARG A 536 -29.52 12.19 -3.41
CA ARG A 536 -29.90 13.53 -3.86
C ARG A 536 -31.36 13.89 -3.61
N ILE A 537 -32.28 12.92 -3.63
CA ILE A 537 -33.70 13.14 -3.32
C ILE A 537 -33.91 13.30 -1.82
N ILE A 538 -33.22 12.47 -1.02
CA ILE A 538 -33.23 12.54 0.45
C ILE A 538 -32.78 13.94 0.91
N GLY A 539 -31.64 14.41 0.41
CA GLY A 539 -31.11 15.73 0.75
C GLY A 539 -30.90 15.90 2.26
N GLY A 540 -31.21 17.10 2.78
CA GLY A 540 -31.03 17.46 4.21
C GLY A 540 -32.34 17.63 5.00
N VAL A 541 -33.43 16.98 4.57
CA VAL A 541 -34.77 17.13 5.16
C VAL A 541 -35.17 15.92 6.03
N ALA A 542 -36.28 16.05 6.76
CA ALA A 542 -36.81 14.97 7.60
C ALA A 542 -37.22 13.74 6.75
N PRO A 543 -37.17 12.52 7.30
CA PRO A 543 -37.68 11.34 6.63
C PRO A 543 -39.11 11.43 6.12
N SER A 544 -40.03 11.94 6.92
CA SER A 544 -41.43 12.15 6.49
C SER A 544 -41.52 12.97 5.19
N GLU A 545 -40.68 14.01 5.07
CA GLU A 545 -40.66 14.90 3.91
C GLU A 545 -40.09 14.24 2.66
N TYR A 546 -38.93 13.56 2.75
CA TYR A 546 -38.36 12.93 1.56
C TYR A 546 -39.16 11.69 1.13
N LEU A 547 -39.78 10.96 2.07
CA LEU A 547 -40.68 9.85 1.74
C LEU A 547 -41.90 10.37 0.98
N ALA A 548 -42.51 11.47 1.44
CA ALA A 548 -43.63 12.10 0.72
C ALA A 548 -43.23 12.56 -0.69
N LYS A 549 -41.99 13.02 -0.90
CA LYS A 549 -41.47 13.34 -2.24
C LYS A 549 -41.36 12.12 -3.14
N LEU A 550 -40.85 10.99 -2.62
CA LEU A 550 -40.76 9.73 -3.36
C LEU A 550 -42.15 9.18 -3.72
N GLU A 551 -43.11 9.29 -2.80
CA GLU A 551 -44.49 8.85 -3.02
C GLU A 551 -45.22 9.71 -4.05
N LYS A 552 -45.05 11.02 -3.98
CA LYS A 552 -45.69 11.96 -4.92
C LYS A 552 -45.03 11.95 -6.30
N GLY A 553 -43.72 11.75 -6.36
CA GLY A 553 -42.90 11.90 -7.57
C GLY A 553 -42.85 13.34 -8.10
N ASP A 554 -42.15 13.50 -9.22
CA ASP A 554 -42.06 14.73 -10.01
C ASP A 554 -41.94 14.43 -11.52
N LYS A 555 -41.56 15.42 -12.33
CA LYS A 555 -41.42 15.26 -13.80
C LYS A 555 -40.33 14.28 -14.22
N GLN A 556 -39.34 14.05 -13.37
CA GLN A 556 -38.16 13.23 -13.64
C GLN A 556 -38.19 11.89 -12.89
N THR A 557 -38.93 11.83 -11.77
CA THR A 557 -39.04 10.65 -10.90
C THR A 557 -40.51 10.28 -10.73
N PRO A 558 -40.99 9.15 -11.29
CA PRO A 558 -42.37 8.73 -11.13
C PRO A 558 -42.76 8.51 -9.66
N ALA A 559 -44.04 8.71 -9.37
CA ALA A 559 -44.64 8.41 -8.07
C ALA A 559 -44.45 6.93 -7.68
N ILE A 560 -44.16 6.67 -6.40
CA ILE A 560 -44.01 5.32 -5.85
C ILE A 560 -45.19 5.04 -4.94
N ASP A 561 -45.88 3.91 -5.15
CA ASP A 561 -46.92 3.45 -4.24
C ASP A 561 -46.37 3.28 -2.81
N GLN A 562 -47.12 3.76 -1.81
CA GLN A 562 -46.72 3.73 -0.40
C GLN A 562 -46.38 2.32 0.09
N THR A 563 -47.15 1.31 -0.30
CA THR A 563 -46.93 -0.09 0.11
C THR A 563 -45.64 -0.64 -0.50
N ARG A 564 -45.31 -0.22 -1.72
CA ARG A 564 -44.04 -0.59 -2.38
C ARG A 564 -42.85 0.09 -1.71
N LEU A 565 -42.93 1.39 -1.43
CA LEU A 565 -41.87 2.13 -0.73
C LEU A 565 -41.62 1.54 0.66
N ASP A 566 -42.68 1.17 1.38
CA ASP A 566 -42.57 0.45 2.65
C ASP A 566 -41.81 -0.88 2.51
N GLY A 567 -42.02 -1.61 1.41
CA GLY A 567 -41.26 -2.81 1.08
C GLY A 567 -39.77 -2.51 0.95
N TYR A 568 -39.41 -1.41 0.25
CA TYR A 568 -38.03 -0.97 0.11
C TYR A 568 -37.42 -0.63 1.47
N LEU A 569 -38.10 0.16 2.30
CA LEU A 569 -37.62 0.49 3.65
C LEU A 569 -37.40 -0.76 4.52
N ARG A 570 -38.34 -1.70 4.52
CA ARG A 570 -38.22 -2.95 5.30
C ARG A 570 -37.03 -3.82 4.86
N SER A 571 -36.64 -3.77 3.58
CA SER A 571 -35.43 -4.46 3.08
C SER A 571 -34.13 -3.94 3.72
N HIS A 572 -34.15 -2.74 4.29
CA HIS A 572 -33.04 -2.14 5.04
C HIS A 572 -33.19 -2.27 6.56
N LEU A 573 -34.12 -3.10 7.01
CA LEU A 573 -34.48 -3.29 8.42
C LEU A 573 -34.99 -2.00 9.08
N ILE A 574 -35.77 -1.21 8.33
CA ILE A 574 -36.38 0.02 8.80
C ILE A 574 -37.89 -0.19 8.96
N ASP A 575 -38.45 0.22 10.11
CA ASP A 575 -39.89 0.31 10.29
C ASP A 575 -40.45 1.57 9.59
N PRO A 576 -41.33 1.43 8.58
CA PRO A 576 -41.82 2.58 7.83
C PRO A 576 -42.73 3.53 8.62
N ALA A 577 -43.40 3.04 9.68
CA ALA A 577 -44.28 3.88 10.48
C ALA A 577 -43.45 4.78 11.41
N ILE A 578 -42.43 4.21 12.06
CA ILE A 578 -41.49 4.97 12.90
C ILE A 578 -40.72 6.00 12.06
N LEU A 579 -40.25 5.60 10.88
CA LEU A 579 -39.51 6.51 10.01
C LEU A 579 -40.38 7.71 9.57
N ARG A 580 -41.67 7.49 9.25
CA ARG A 580 -42.59 8.57 8.85
C ARG A 580 -43.00 9.51 9.98
N SER A 581 -42.87 9.10 11.24
CA SER A 581 -43.15 9.98 12.38
C SER A 581 -41.95 10.86 12.76
N ASP A 582 -40.84 10.77 12.02
CA ASP A 582 -39.57 11.44 12.32
C ASP A 582 -39.04 11.17 13.74
N ASP A 583 -39.46 10.06 14.35
CA ASP A 583 -39.09 9.69 15.72
C ASP A 583 -37.71 9.04 15.70
N PHE A 584 -36.69 9.88 15.83
CA PHE A 584 -35.29 9.45 15.76
C PHE A 584 -34.94 8.46 16.88
N GLU A 585 -35.42 8.66 18.10
CA GLU A 585 -35.08 7.78 19.22
C GLU A 585 -35.70 6.40 19.06
N ALA A 586 -36.99 6.33 18.72
CA ALA A 586 -37.67 5.07 18.46
C ALA A 586 -37.04 4.34 17.25
N PHE A 587 -36.67 5.09 16.20
CA PHE A 587 -35.99 4.54 15.03
C PHE A 587 -34.65 3.91 15.40
N MET A 588 -33.82 4.62 16.16
CA MET A 588 -32.51 4.12 16.57
C MET A 588 -32.65 2.84 17.41
N ALA A 589 -33.62 2.79 18.34
CA ALA A 589 -33.84 1.62 19.18
C ALA A 589 -34.34 0.40 18.39
N ASP A 590 -35.37 0.57 17.54
CA ASP A 590 -35.91 -0.52 16.71
C ASP A 590 -34.89 -1.03 15.69
N ARG A 591 -34.22 -0.11 14.99
CA ARG A 591 -33.23 -0.49 13.97
C ARG A 591 -31.99 -1.13 14.58
N GLN A 592 -31.53 -0.69 15.75
CA GLN A 592 -30.45 -1.38 16.48
C GLN A 592 -30.82 -2.84 16.74
N LYS A 593 -32.03 -3.12 17.24
CA LYS A 593 -32.50 -4.48 17.51
C LYS A 593 -32.53 -5.34 16.24
N ARG A 594 -33.00 -4.80 15.12
CA ARG A 594 -33.08 -5.54 13.85
C ARG A 594 -31.70 -5.80 13.25
N LEU A 595 -30.81 -4.80 13.25
CA LEU A 595 -29.43 -4.96 12.80
C LEU A 595 -28.67 -5.97 13.67
N LEU A 596 -28.95 -6.00 14.97
CA LEU A 596 -28.40 -7.01 15.87
C LEU A 596 -28.83 -8.42 15.44
N GLY A 597 -30.12 -8.63 15.21
CA GLY A 597 -30.64 -9.93 14.74
C GLY A 597 -30.01 -10.37 13.40
N LEU A 598 -29.74 -9.42 12.49
CA LEU A 598 -29.03 -9.69 11.24
C LEU A 598 -27.59 -10.19 11.48
N ILE A 599 -26.87 -9.57 12.41
CA ILE A 599 -25.51 -9.99 12.79
C ILE A 599 -25.55 -11.35 13.50
N GLU A 600 -26.51 -11.57 14.39
CA GLU A 600 -26.69 -12.84 15.11
C GLU A 600 -26.95 -14.00 14.14
N GLN A 601 -27.79 -13.77 13.12
CA GLN A 601 -28.04 -14.74 12.05
C GLN A 601 -26.77 -15.05 11.24
N ALA A 602 -26.00 -14.01 10.87
CA ALA A 602 -24.79 -14.17 10.07
C ALA A 602 -23.65 -14.88 10.82
N THR A 603 -23.53 -14.61 12.12
CA THR A 603 -22.50 -15.20 13.00
C THR A 603 -22.94 -16.52 13.63
N GLY A 604 -24.25 -16.81 13.65
CA GLY A 604 -24.84 -17.95 14.35
C GLY A 604 -24.61 -17.89 15.85
N LYS A 605 -24.63 -16.68 16.44
CA LYS A 605 -24.39 -16.41 17.86
C LYS A 605 -25.32 -15.31 18.35
N ALA A 606 -25.83 -15.45 19.58
CA ALA A 606 -26.53 -14.36 20.24
C ALA A 606 -25.52 -13.28 20.67
N ALA A 607 -25.90 -12.01 20.49
CA ALA A 607 -25.10 -10.89 20.93
C ALA A 607 -25.16 -10.72 22.45
N TYR A 608 -24.08 -10.22 23.03
CA TYR A 608 -24.01 -9.92 24.44
C TYR A 608 -24.71 -8.59 24.75
N THR A 609 -25.63 -8.63 25.71
CA THR A 609 -26.46 -7.49 26.16
C THR A 609 -26.22 -7.12 27.63
N GLY A 610 -25.18 -7.65 28.27
CA GLY A 610 -24.91 -7.37 29.69
C GLY A 610 -24.31 -5.98 29.96
N GLU A 611 -24.46 -5.53 31.21
CA GLU A 611 -24.19 -4.14 31.65
C GLU A 611 -22.70 -3.79 31.85
N VAL A 612 -21.79 -4.76 31.80
CA VAL A 612 -20.35 -4.51 32.03
C VAL A 612 -19.77 -3.76 30.82
N PRO A 613 -19.32 -2.49 30.93
CA PRO A 613 -18.75 -1.74 29.81
C PRO A 613 -17.48 -2.41 29.27
N GLU A 614 -17.15 -2.13 28.01
CA GLU A 614 -15.84 -2.47 27.47
C GLU A 614 -14.77 -1.53 28.06
N GLU A 615 -13.65 -2.06 28.54
CA GLU A 615 -12.52 -1.24 29.01
C GLU A 615 -11.74 -0.69 27.82
N GLY A 616 -11.69 0.64 27.67
CA GLY A 616 -10.90 1.33 26.65
C GLY A 616 -11.65 2.46 25.94
N GLU A 617 -10.92 3.42 25.37
CA GLU A 617 -11.48 4.46 24.50
C GLU A 617 -11.24 4.11 23.03
N ASP A 618 -12.28 4.19 22.20
CA ASP A 618 -12.16 4.14 20.74
C ASP A 618 -11.35 5.37 20.28
N VAL A 619 -10.09 5.18 19.90
CA VAL A 619 -9.22 6.26 19.39
C VAL A 619 -9.70 6.66 17.98
N GLY A 620 -10.60 7.64 17.93
CA GLY A 620 -11.09 8.24 16.69
C GLY A 620 -10.35 9.55 16.39
N ALA A 621 -9.26 9.47 15.62
CA ALA A 621 -8.69 10.63 14.93
C ALA A 621 -8.60 10.31 13.44
N ASP A 622 -9.38 11.05 12.66
CA ASP A 622 -9.52 10.91 11.21
C ASP A 622 -8.92 12.15 10.54
N GLU A 623 -7.58 12.24 10.54
CA GLU A 623 -6.87 13.24 9.71
C GLU A 623 -6.92 12.86 8.21
N ASP A 624 -7.22 11.60 7.89
CA ASP A 624 -7.15 11.06 6.53
C ASP A 624 -8.47 11.17 5.72
N ALA A 625 -9.65 11.15 6.35
CA ALA A 625 -10.92 11.24 5.60
C ALA A 625 -11.23 12.64 5.04
N VAL A 626 -10.66 13.71 5.64
CA VAL A 626 -10.81 15.07 5.11
C VAL A 626 -10.09 15.23 3.76
N GLU A 627 -9.11 14.36 3.45
CA GLU A 627 -8.41 14.37 2.16
C GLU A 627 -9.15 13.55 1.09
N ALA A 628 -9.87 12.47 1.46
CA ALA A 628 -10.65 11.65 0.53
C ALA A 628 -11.91 12.35 -0.01
N GLU A 629 -12.62 13.12 0.83
CA GLU A 629 -13.79 13.90 0.37
C GLU A 629 -13.40 15.06 -0.55
N LYS A 630 -12.16 15.56 -0.48
CA LYS A 630 -11.67 16.64 -1.35
C LYS A 630 -11.25 16.17 -2.75
N ILE A 631 -11.00 14.88 -2.95
CA ILE A 631 -10.58 14.34 -4.26
C ILE A 631 -11.78 14.01 -5.16
N ILE A 632 -12.97 13.80 -4.59
CA ILE A 632 -14.20 13.53 -5.36
C ILE A 632 -14.93 14.85 -5.73
N ALA A 633 -14.56 15.96 -5.09
CA ALA A 633 -15.10 17.30 -5.38
C ALA A 633 -14.21 18.15 -6.31
N SER A 634 -13.19 17.55 -6.94
CA SER A 634 -12.35 18.12 -8.00
C SER A 634 -12.35 17.21 -9.21
#